data_AF-A0A9W3DN34-F1
#
_entry.id   AF-A0A9W3DN34-F1
#
_cell.length_a   1.000
_cell.length_b   1.000
_cell.length_c   1.000
_cell.angle_alpha   90.00
_cell.angle_beta   90.00
_cell.angle_gamma   90.00
#
_symmetry.space_group_name_H-M   'P 1'
#
loop_
_entity.id
_entity.type
_entity.pdbx_description
1 polymer ?
#
loop_
_entity_poly.entity_id
_entity_poly.type
_entity_poly.pdbx_seq_one_letter_code
_entity_poly.pdbx_strand_id
1 'polypeptide(L)'
;MAATVLGSVFGISPVSSPSTERVKRTKSYLRGRTQAIKSVTRTNHGCVRRVHKNKDHDGEGAKVAKLLVESPYSKVEAARPDLGKRLSDFMVEARDLVGDDGGPPRWFSPLECSTQAPGSPLLLFIPGIDGTGLGLIRHHKKLGEIFDVWCLHIPVRDRTPAKDLVNLIERTVKSENHRFPNRPIYLVGDSIGACLALDVAARNRNIDLSLILANPATHVNNLMSQPLSGMLNVLPDGVPTLLEEIFGFTQGDPLTAMLDALTNEFSVSGGILRDIFAVSANLPTLSRIFPKETLLWKLELLKSAVASANSHVHAVRAETLILLSGRDQWLLKVEDIDRLAVTLPKCIVRKMKDNGQFLFFEDGVDLVTIIKCTCFYRRGKSHDHLSDYIMPTTFELKQQIDDHKLLIDATSPVMLSTLANGKVVRSLEGLPSEGPVLYVGYHMLLGFELPPMVSQILKERNIHLRGLAHPMLFTNNQDALVDTQMFDKYKIMGGVPVSNFNIYKLLRLKSHVLLYPGGVREALHRKGEEYKLFWPEQPEFVRVASKFGAKIVPFGVVGEDDIFDIVLDANDQKNIPILKDLMEEATKQAGNLREGDESELGNQEAYFPGLLPKIPGRFYYYFGKPIETAGREQELKDREKAQELYLQVKSEVEECIAYLKMKRESDPYRNLLPRMLYQASHGFSSEIPTFDL
;
A
#
# COMPACT_ATOMS: atom_id res chain seq x y z
N MET A 1 18.38 7.09 -21.62
CA MET A 1 17.76 8.26 -22.29
C MET A 1 16.32 8.02 -22.78
N ALA A 2 15.83 6.78 -22.92
CA ALA A 2 14.40 6.50 -23.14
C ALA A 2 13.52 6.64 -21.87
N ALA A 3 14.09 6.45 -20.68
CA ALA A 3 13.39 6.65 -19.40
C ALA A 3 13.16 8.12 -19.00
N THR A 4 13.85 9.07 -19.65
CA THR A 4 13.78 10.50 -19.31
C THR A 4 12.68 11.23 -20.08
N VAL A 5 12.24 10.68 -21.23
CA VAL A 5 11.20 11.29 -22.08
C VAL A 5 9.78 10.90 -21.62
N LEU A 6 9.63 9.79 -20.89
CA LEU A 6 8.34 9.38 -20.29
C LEU A 6 8.07 10.05 -18.92
N GLY A 7 9.11 10.52 -18.23
CA GLY A 7 8.97 11.26 -16.97
C GLY A 7 8.50 12.70 -17.12
N SER A 8 8.59 13.29 -18.32
CA SER A 8 8.24 14.69 -18.58
C SER A 8 6.79 14.93 -19.02
N VAL A 9 6.04 13.87 -19.38
CA VAL A 9 4.62 14.00 -19.76
C VAL A 9 3.69 14.02 -18.53
N PHE A 10 4.16 13.52 -17.39
CA PHE A 10 3.43 13.52 -16.10
C PHE A 10 4.15 14.26 -14.96
N GLY A 11 5.19 15.05 -15.27
CA GLY A 11 5.96 15.79 -14.28
C GLY A 11 5.33 17.13 -13.91
N ILE A 12 4.44 17.17 -12.92
CA ILE A 12 4.13 18.39 -12.18
C ILE A 12 4.51 18.16 -10.72
N SER A 13 5.71 18.62 -10.36
CA SER A 13 6.19 18.68 -8.97
C SER A 13 5.29 19.60 -8.13
N PRO A 14 4.84 19.19 -6.94
CA PRO A 14 4.21 20.12 -6.01
C PRO A 14 5.29 21.00 -5.36
N VAL A 15 5.25 22.30 -5.65
CA VAL A 15 6.03 23.32 -4.94
C VAL A 15 5.40 23.50 -3.56
N SER A 16 6.01 22.93 -2.52
CA SER A 16 5.65 23.17 -1.13
C SER A 16 6.29 24.49 -0.65
N SER A 17 5.46 25.51 -0.40
CA SER A 17 5.86 26.73 0.30
C SER A 17 5.67 26.56 1.82
N PRO A 18 6.61 27.05 2.66
CA PRO A 18 6.54 26.89 4.10
C PRO A 18 5.65 27.96 4.73
N SER A 19 4.62 27.55 5.49
CA SER A 19 3.92 28.44 6.43
C SER A 19 4.34 28.10 7.86
N THR A 20 4.98 29.07 8.50
CA THR A 20 5.45 29.03 9.88
C THR A 20 4.32 29.50 10.80
N GLU A 21 3.64 28.57 11.47
CA GLU A 21 2.77 28.92 12.61
C GLU A 21 3.36 28.43 13.93
N ARG A 22 3.80 29.40 14.75
CA ARG A 22 4.16 29.24 16.16
C ARG A 22 2.90 28.94 16.97
N VAL A 23 2.78 27.72 17.51
CA VAL A 23 1.79 27.41 18.56
C VAL A 23 2.50 26.98 19.85
N LYS A 24 2.11 27.66 20.93
CA LYS A 24 2.70 27.60 22.28
C LYS A 24 2.45 26.24 22.94
N ARG A 25 3.53 25.67 23.51
CA ARG A 25 3.54 24.46 24.35
C ARG A 25 2.83 24.70 25.69
N THR A 26 1.89 23.84 26.04
CA THR A 26 1.44 23.61 27.42
C THR A 26 1.95 22.26 27.90
N LYS A 27 2.83 22.28 28.91
CA LYS A 27 3.38 21.11 29.60
C LYS A 27 2.28 20.50 30.48
N SER A 28 2.00 19.20 30.32
CA SER A 28 1.35 18.40 31.37
C SER A 28 2.32 17.33 31.86
N TYR A 29 2.58 17.37 33.17
CA TYR A 29 3.37 16.37 33.89
C TYR A 29 2.46 15.20 34.23
N LEU A 30 2.82 13.97 33.85
CA LEU A 30 2.27 12.78 34.49
C LEU A 30 3.38 11.75 34.75
N ARG A 31 3.43 11.39 36.04
CA ARG A 31 4.44 10.66 36.79
C ARG A 31 4.29 9.16 36.50
N GLY A 32 5.42 8.49 36.26
CA GLY A 32 5.48 7.04 36.05
C GLY A 32 5.04 6.21 37.25
N ARG A 33 4.58 4.99 36.97
CA ARG A 33 4.55 3.85 37.88
C ARG A 33 4.66 2.55 37.07
N THR A 34 5.84 1.94 37.13
CA THR A 34 6.10 0.54 36.79
C THR A 34 5.40 -0.36 37.80
N GLN A 35 4.63 -1.34 37.33
CA GLN A 35 4.15 -2.45 38.18
C GLN A 35 4.51 -3.78 37.55
N ALA A 36 5.17 -4.59 38.39
CA ALA A 36 5.62 -5.94 38.13
C ALA A 36 4.45 -6.89 37.86
N ILE A 37 4.65 -7.78 36.89
CA ILE A 37 3.75 -8.85 36.50
C ILE A 37 3.67 -9.87 37.65
N LYS A 38 2.47 -10.05 38.21
CA LYS A 38 2.12 -11.24 38.99
C LYS A 38 1.25 -12.16 38.15
N SER A 39 1.65 -13.41 38.09
CA SER A 39 0.91 -14.56 37.57
C SER A 39 -0.49 -14.65 38.16
N VAL A 40 -1.54 -14.74 37.33
CA VAL A 40 -2.86 -15.22 37.76
C VAL A 40 -3.43 -16.19 36.74
N THR A 41 -3.84 -17.31 37.31
CA THR A 41 -4.38 -18.55 36.74
C THR A 41 -5.72 -18.36 36.02
N ARG A 42 -5.98 -19.23 35.04
CA ARG A 42 -7.23 -19.41 34.29
C ARG A 42 -8.48 -19.33 35.18
N THR A 43 -9.42 -18.47 34.80
CA THR A 43 -10.85 -18.61 35.13
C THR A 43 -11.67 -18.47 33.86
N ASN A 44 -12.38 -19.54 33.50
CA ASN A 44 -13.40 -19.57 32.45
C ASN A 44 -14.57 -18.65 32.83
N HIS A 45 -14.87 -17.64 32.01
CA HIS A 45 -16.17 -17.00 32.01
C HIS A 45 -16.65 -16.77 30.58
N GLY A 46 -17.62 -17.59 30.16
CA GLY A 46 -18.44 -17.35 28.98
C GLY A 46 -19.31 -16.13 29.21
N CYS A 47 -19.20 -15.14 28.31
CA CYS A 47 -20.05 -13.96 28.33
C CYS A 47 -21.21 -14.16 27.35
N VAL A 48 -22.34 -14.60 27.91
CA VAL A 48 -23.68 -14.51 27.31
C VAL A 48 -24.10 -13.05 27.37
N ARG A 49 -24.27 -12.40 26.20
CA ARG A 49 -24.89 -11.06 26.14
C ARG A 49 -26.38 -11.18 26.47
N ARG A 50 -26.76 -10.69 27.65
CA ARG A 50 -28.15 -10.51 28.08
C ARG A 50 -28.86 -9.49 27.18
N VAL A 51 -29.90 -9.95 26.50
CA VAL A 51 -30.92 -9.12 25.86
C VAL A 51 -31.80 -8.52 26.95
N HIS A 52 -31.78 -7.19 27.10
CA HIS A 52 -32.80 -6.48 27.87
C HIS A 52 -34.07 -6.42 27.04
N LYS A 53 -35.12 -7.06 27.56
CA LYS A 53 -36.45 -7.14 26.94
C LYS A 53 -37.36 -6.19 27.72
N ASN A 54 -37.49 -4.94 27.26
CA ASN A 54 -38.61 -4.10 27.67
C ASN A 54 -39.72 -4.27 26.63
N LYS A 55 -40.78 -4.97 27.05
CA LYS A 55 -42.10 -4.82 26.45
C LYS A 55 -42.73 -3.59 27.10
N ASP A 56 -43.29 -2.70 26.28
CA ASP A 56 -44.58 -2.09 26.52
C ASP A 56 -45.15 -1.58 25.19
N HIS A 57 -46.48 -1.55 25.16
CA HIS A 57 -47.36 -1.64 24.01
C HIS A 57 -47.83 -0.27 23.50
N ASP A 58 -48.23 -0.27 22.21
CA ASP A 58 -49.22 0.59 21.54
C ASP A 58 -48.83 1.99 21.01
N GLY A 59 -49.19 2.22 19.73
CA GLY A 59 -49.30 3.56 19.13
C GLY A 59 -48.75 3.65 17.69
N GLU A 60 -49.63 3.88 16.73
CA GLU A 60 -49.40 3.99 15.29
C GLU A 60 -48.34 5.02 14.85
N GLY A 61 -47.68 4.73 13.71
CA GLY A 61 -47.14 5.77 12.83
C GLY A 61 -45.76 6.33 13.17
N ALA A 62 -44.69 5.55 12.96
CA ALA A 62 -43.33 6.08 12.92
C ALA A 62 -42.58 5.56 11.70
N LYS A 63 -42.26 6.48 10.79
CA LYS A 63 -41.32 6.32 9.67
C LYS A 63 -40.09 5.52 10.13
N VAL A 64 -39.84 4.39 9.49
CA VAL A 64 -38.56 3.68 9.63
C VAL A 64 -37.49 4.55 8.97
N ALA A 65 -36.97 5.51 9.72
CA ALA A 65 -35.69 6.11 9.43
C ALA A 65 -34.64 5.01 9.61
N LYS A 66 -34.25 4.36 8.51
CA LYS A 66 -32.99 3.62 8.45
C LYS A 66 -31.93 4.61 8.93
N LEU A 67 -31.41 4.42 10.14
CA LEU A 67 -30.21 5.10 10.62
C LEU A 67 -29.11 4.74 9.61
N LEU A 68 -28.90 5.63 8.62
CA LEU A 68 -27.72 5.61 7.78
C LEU A 68 -26.55 5.87 8.72
N VAL A 69 -25.88 4.80 9.15
CA VAL A 69 -24.62 4.89 9.84
C VAL A 69 -23.69 5.66 8.90
N GLU A 70 -23.29 6.85 9.31
CA GLU A 70 -22.38 7.70 8.55
C GLU A 70 -21.15 6.88 8.17
N SER A 71 -20.74 6.94 6.89
CA SER A 71 -19.57 6.18 6.42
C SER A 71 -18.35 6.53 7.28
N PRO A 72 -17.52 5.55 7.72
CA PRO A 72 -16.25 5.84 8.38
C PRO A 72 -15.31 6.72 7.55
N TYR A 73 -15.55 6.78 6.23
CA TYR A 73 -14.79 7.57 5.27
C TYR A 73 -15.43 8.93 4.97
N SER A 74 -16.56 9.31 5.59
CA SER A 74 -17.29 10.55 5.26
C SER A 74 -16.45 11.82 5.45
N LYS A 75 -15.49 11.79 6.39
CA LYS A 75 -14.60 12.91 6.76
C LYS A 75 -13.15 12.69 6.30
N VAL A 76 -12.98 12.01 5.16
CA VAL A 76 -11.67 11.67 4.60
C VAL A 76 -10.77 12.89 4.38
N GLU A 77 -11.33 14.06 4.07
CA GLU A 77 -10.57 15.30 3.85
C GLU A 77 -9.82 15.77 5.10
N ALA A 78 -10.35 15.46 6.28
CA ALA A 78 -9.73 15.78 7.56
C ALA A 78 -8.74 14.71 8.03
N ALA A 79 -8.61 13.59 7.30
CA ALA A 79 -7.70 12.52 7.67
C ALA A 79 -6.25 13.02 7.66
N ARG A 80 -5.52 12.65 8.70
CA ARG A 80 -4.09 12.95 8.86
C ARG A 80 -3.33 11.63 8.92
N PRO A 81 -2.04 11.62 8.55
CA PRO A 81 -1.22 10.46 8.89
C PRO A 81 -1.35 10.24 10.40
N ASP A 82 -1.42 8.97 10.82
CA ASP A 82 -1.27 8.66 12.24
C ASP A 82 -0.03 9.41 12.73
N LEU A 83 -0.17 10.18 13.82
CA LEU A 83 0.96 10.81 14.50
C LEU A 83 1.81 9.69 15.09
N GLY A 84 2.61 9.07 14.24
CA GLY A 84 3.58 8.07 14.62
C GLY A 84 4.64 8.69 15.50
N LYS A 85 5.23 7.85 16.35
CA LYS A 85 6.45 8.19 17.08
C LYS A 85 7.49 8.71 16.09
N ARG A 86 8.29 9.71 16.49
CA ARG A 86 9.39 10.28 15.70
C ARG A 86 10.72 9.64 16.12
N LEU A 87 11.79 9.97 15.41
CA LEU A 87 13.16 9.62 15.83
C LEU A 87 13.46 10.11 17.26
N SER A 88 12.91 11.25 17.67
CA SER A 88 13.06 11.73 19.06
C SER A 88 12.43 10.79 20.10
N ASP A 89 11.30 10.16 19.78
CA ASP A 89 10.60 9.24 20.70
C ASP A 89 11.36 7.93 20.81
N PHE A 90 11.93 7.45 19.70
CA PHE A 90 12.91 6.36 19.71
C PHE A 90 14.06 6.64 20.68
N MET A 91 14.66 7.83 20.64
CA MET A 91 15.78 8.19 21.53
C MET A 91 15.40 8.24 23.01
N VAL A 92 14.13 8.55 23.31
CA VAL A 92 13.61 8.54 24.67
C VAL A 92 13.40 7.11 25.14
N GLU A 93 12.72 6.27 24.35
CA GLU A 93 12.40 4.90 24.74
C GLU A 93 13.63 3.97 24.72
N ALA A 94 14.56 4.20 23.79
CA ALA A 94 15.83 3.47 23.76
C ALA A 94 16.66 3.72 25.03
N ARG A 95 16.50 4.87 25.70
CA ARG A 95 17.22 5.17 26.94
C ARG A 95 16.93 4.13 28.04
N ASP A 96 15.68 3.68 28.12
CA ASP A 96 15.23 2.72 29.13
C ASP A 96 15.79 1.31 28.86
N LEU A 97 16.15 1.01 27.61
CA LEU A 97 16.75 -0.25 27.19
C LEU A 97 18.29 -0.27 27.27
N VAL A 98 18.92 0.88 27.47
CA VAL A 98 20.37 1.06 27.31
C VAL A 98 21.08 1.34 28.64
N GLY A 99 20.35 1.76 29.68
CA GLY A 99 20.91 2.23 30.96
C GLY A 99 21.56 1.16 31.85
N ASP A 100 20.95 -0.03 31.99
CA ASP A 100 21.35 -1.06 32.97
C ASP A 100 21.22 -2.51 32.43
N ASP A 101 21.15 -2.68 31.11
CA ASP A 101 20.67 -3.91 30.50
C ASP A 101 21.74 -5.01 30.35
N GLY A 102 22.37 -5.41 31.45
CA GLY A 102 23.19 -6.63 31.48
C GLY A 102 22.29 -7.86 31.35
N GLY A 103 22.32 -8.54 30.19
CA GLY A 103 21.55 -9.77 29.98
C GLY A 103 21.74 -10.37 28.58
N PRO A 104 21.22 -11.58 28.33
CA PRO A 104 21.25 -12.18 27.00
C PRO A 104 20.24 -11.50 26.05
N PRO A 105 20.39 -11.68 24.73
CA PRO A 105 19.39 -11.26 23.76
C PRO A 105 18.01 -11.86 24.06
N ARG A 106 16.96 -11.07 23.89
CA ARG A 106 15.59 -11.45 24.29
C ARG A 106 14.52 -10.83 23.41
N TRP A 107 13.39 -11.52 23.31
CA TRP A 107 12.20 -11.01 22.63
C TRP A 107 11.35 -10.16 23.57
N PHE A 108 10.78 -9.08 23.06
CA PHE A 108 9.71 -8.34 23.70
C PHE A 108 8.61 -8.02 22.69
N SER A 109 7.40 -7.76 23.16
CA SER A 109 6.31 -7.26 22.32
C SER A 109 6.03 -5.80 22.68
N PRO A 110 6.02 -4.87 21.72
CA PRO A 110 5.72 -3.47 22.00
C PRO A 110 4.30 -3.28 22.56
N LEU A 111 4.14 -2.37 23.52
CA LEU A 111 2.83 -2.13 24.16
C LEU A 111 1.79 -1.58 23.17
N GLU A 112 2.25 -0.84 22.15
CA GLU A 112 1.41 -0.31 21.08
C GLU A 112 0.83 -1.42 20.17
N CYS A 113 1.37 -2.64 20.24
CA CYS A 113 0.89 -3.81 19.50
C CYS A 113 -0.20 -4.60 20.25
N SER A 114 -0.79 -4.04 21.30
CA SER A 114 -1.73 -4.76 22.19
C SER A 114 -3.06 -5.15 21.53
N THR A 115 -3.42 -4.56 20.39
CA THR A 115 -4.65 -4.84 19.65
C THR A 115 -4.38 -5.73 18.45
N GLN A 116 -4.37 -7.05 18.65
CA GLN A 116 -4.18 -8.04 17.58
C GLN A 116 -5.51 -8.60 17.05
N ALA A 117 -5.65 -8.67 15.73
CA ALA A 117 -6.75 -9.42 15.11
C ALA A 117 -6.60 -10.95 15.33
N PRO A 118 -7.70 -11.70 15.56
CA PRO A 118 -7.64 -13.15 15.67
C PRO A 118 -7.03 -13.80 14.42
N GLY A 119 -6.05 -14.69 14.61
CA GLY A 119 -5.39 -15.38 13.51
C GLY A 119 -4.32 -14.55 12.77
N SER A 120 -3.90 -13.41 13.33
CA SER A 120 -2.78 -12.66 12.73
C SER A 120 -1.49 -13.51 12.68
N PRO A 121 -0.73 -13.42 11.57
CA PRO A 121 0.58 -14.03 11.47
C PRO A 121 1.58 -13.47 12.48
N LEU A 122 2.65 -14.22 12.74
CA LEU A 122 3.74 -13.79 13.62
C LEU A 122 4.72 -12.93 12.84
N LEU A 123 5.12 -11.80 13.41
CA LEU A 123 6.19 -10.94 12.91
C LEU A 123 7.31 -10.90 13.93
N LEU A 124 8.48 -11.39 13.53
CA LEU A 124 9.72 -11.32 14.29
C LEU A 124 10.61 -10.24 13.69
N PHE A 125 10.77 -9.12 14.40
CA PHE A 125 11.67 -8.05 14.02
C PHE A 125 13.08 -8.30 14.57
N ILE A 126 14.07 -8.25 13.67
CA ILE A 126 15.48 -8.47 13.95
C ILE A 126 16.19 -7.12 13.72
N PRO A 127 16.74 -6.50 14.79
CA PRO A 127 17.24 -5.12 14.72
C PRO A 127 18.53 -5.02 13.92
N GLY A 128 18.82 -3.78 13.50
CA GLY A 128 20.09 -3.41 12.91
C GLY A 128 21.19 -3.18 13.94
N ILE A 129 22.09 -2.26 13.62
CA ILE A 129 23.31 -2.02 14.40
C ILE A 129 23.02 -1.52 15.82
N ASP A 130 21.91 -0.81 16.03
CA ASP A 130 21.49 -0.30 17.34
C ASP A 130 21.15 -1.43 18.33
N GLY A 131 20.63 -2.56 17.83
CA GLY A 131 20.26 -3.72 18.66
C GLY A 131 19.07 -3.51 19.60
N THR A 132 18.44 -2.34 19.63
CA THR A 132 17.40 -2.02 20.62
C THR A 132 16.10 -2.79 20.40
N GLY A 133 15.83 -3.23 19.16
CA GLY A 133 14.54 -3.81 18.78
C GLY A 133 13.44 -2.76 18.56
N LEU A 134 13.75 -1.47 18.70
CA LEU A 134 12.80 -0.36 18.49
C LEU A 134 12.85 0.22 17.06
N GLY A 135 13.51 -0.45 16.11
CA GLY A 135 13.60 0.02 14.71
C GLY A 135 12.24 0.21 14.01
N LEU A 136 11.21 -0.51 14.46
CA LEU A 136 9.83 -0.40 13.93
C LEU A 136 8.90 0.49 14.78
N ILE A 137 9.44 1.29 15.70
CA ILE A 137 8.65 2.06 16.67
C ILE A 137 7.57 2.96 16.05
N ARG A 138 7.82 3.51 14.85
CA ARG A 138 6.84 4.31 14.10
C ARG A 138 5.67 3.48 13.57
N HIS A 139 5.89 2.18 13.37
CA HIS A 139 5.00 1.25 12.70
C HIS A 139 4.27 0.30 13.67
N HIS A 140 4.71 0.21 14.93
CA HIS A 140 4.19 -0.75 15.92
C HIS A 140 2.66 -0.76 16.01
N LYS A 141 2.01 0.40 16.10
CA LYS A 141 0.55 0.49 16.19
C LYS A 141 -0.13 -0.21 14.99
N LYS A 142 0.24 0.18 13.76
CA LYS A 142 -0.36 -0.39 12.54
C LYS A 142 0.03 -1.84 12.32
N LEU A 143 1.27 -2.22 12.66
CA LEU A 143 1.71 -3.61 12.57
C LEU A 143 0.95 -4.50 13.56
N GLY A 144 0.74 -4.04 14.79
CA GLY A 144 -0.01 -4.77 15.81
C GLY A 144 -1.46 -5.08 15.41
N GLU A 145 -2.09 -4.20 14.61
CA GLU A 145 -3.44 -4.44 14.08
C GLU A 145 -3.51 -5.69 13.17
N ILE A 146 -2.41 -6.06 12.51
CA ILE A 146 -2.38 -7.12 11.50
C ILE A 146 -1.38 -8.26 11.77
N PHE A 147 -0.49 -8.12 12.76
CA PHE A 147 0.54 -9.07 13.16
C PHE A 147 0.58 -9.27 14.69
N ASP A 148 1.01 -10.46 15.11
CA ASP A 148 1.60 -10.71 16.44
C ASP A 148 3.07 -10.27 16.39
N VAL A 149 3.42 -9.12 17.00
CA VAL A 149 4.74 -8.46 16.77
C VAL A 149 5.68 -8.69 17.94
N TRP A 150 6.80 -9.36 17.67
CA TRP A 150 7.90 -9.53 18.63
C TRP A 150 9.17 -8.90 18.07
N CYS A 151 9.85 -8.10 18.88
CA CYS A 151 11.09 -7.44 18.55
C CYS A 151 12.24 -8.06 19.33
N LEU A 152 13.33 -8.40 18.64
CA LEU A 152 14.54 -8.87 19.28
C LEU A 152 15.32 -7.68 19.84
N HIS A 153 15.60 -7.72 21.13
CA HIS A 153 16.51 -6.81 21.80
C HIS A 153 17.86 -7.50 22.03
N ILE A 154 18.93 -6.90 21.54
CA ILE A 154 20.33 -7.30 21.73
C ILE A 154 20.98 -6.24 22.63
N PRO A 155 21.19 -6.53 23.91
CA PRO A 155 21.68 -5.55 24.86
C PRO A 155 23.04 -4.96 24.46
N VAL A 156 23.28 -3.70 24.83
CA VAL A 156 24.48 -2.95 24.41
C VAL A 156 25.79 -3.66 24.78
N ARG A 157 25.83 -4.33 25.93
CA ARG A 157 27.01 -5.06 26.43
C ARG A 157 27.03 -6.52 25.99
N ASP A 158 25.99 -7.01 25.33
CA ASP A 158 25.97 -8.36 24.79
C ASP A 158 27.02 -8.51 23.67
N ARG A 159 27.64 -9.68 23.63
CA ARG A 159 28.69 -10.02 22.65
C ARG A 159 28.38 -11.32 21.92
N THR A 160 27.11 -11.75 21.92
CA THR A 160 26.66 -13.03 21.36
C THR A 160 27.00 -13.11 19.86
N PRO A 161 27.88 -14.04 19.43
CA PRO A 161 28.30 -14.12 18.02
C PRO A 161 27.13 -14.30 17.05
N ALA A 162 27.32 -13.91 15.78
CA ALA A 162 26.27 -14.00 14.75
C ALA A 162 25.62 -15.39 14.67
N LYS A 163 26.44 -16.46 14.75
CA LYS A 163 25.97 -17.85 14.74
C LYS A 163 24.99 -18.15 15.87
N ASP A 164 25.25 -17.63 17.06
CA ASP A 164 24.43 -17.89 18.24
C ASP A 164 23.16 -17.04 18.25
N LEU A 165 23.21 -15.83 17.69
CA LEU A 165 22.01 -15.04 17.39
C LEU A 165 21.10 -15.76 16.37
N VAL A 166 21.67 -16.32 15.30
CA VAL A 166 20.92 -17.14 14.33
C VAL A 166 20.28 -18.34 15.02
N ASN A 167 21.02 -19.05 15.89
CA ASN A 167 20.48 -20.16 16.65
C ASN A 167 19.32 -19.76 17.57
N LEU A 168 19.39 -18.58 18.20
CA LEU A 168 18.32 -18.05 19.06
C LEU A 168 17.05 -17.75 18.26
N ILE A 169 17.20 -17.08 17.11
CA ILE A 169 16.08 -16.76 16.23
C ILE A 169 15.47 -18.05 15.68
N GLU A 170 16.30 -18.98 15.21
CA GLU A 170 15.89 -20.29 14.70
C GLU A 170 15.11 -21.11 15.74
N ARG A 171 15.55 -21.13 17.00
CA ARG A 171 14.79 -21.80 18.09
C ARG A 171 13.39 -21.23 18.24
N THR A 172 13.27 -19.91 18.14
CA THR A 172 11.97 -19.21 18.23
C THR A 172 11.08 -19.59 17.04
N VAL A 173 11.63 -19.53 15.82
CA VAL A 173 10.94 -19.93 14.59
C VAL A 173 10.44 -21.39 14.67
N LYS A 174 11.30 -22.33 15.08
CA LYS A 174 10.93 -23.74 15.21
C LYS A 174 9.85 -23.97 16.27
N SER A 175 9.96 -23.29 17.41
CA SER A 175 8.98 -23.37 18.50
C SER A 175 7.61 -22.87 18.04
N GLU A 176 7.56 -21.69 17.41
CA GLU A 176 6.30 -21.08 16.98
C GLU A 176 5.67 -21.83 15.82
N ASN A 177 6.46 -22.34 14.88
CA ASN A 177 5.97 -23.23 13.83
C ASN A 177 5.45 -24.56 14.40
N HIS A 178 6.07 -25.12 15.43
CA HIS A 178 5.57 -26.33 16.09
C HIS A 178 4.21 -26.09 16.76
N ARG A 179 4.03 -24.93 17.41
CA ARG A 179 2.76 -24.54 18.05
C ARG A 179 1.67 -24.20 17.04
N PHE A 180 2.03 -23.56 15.93
CA PHE A 180 1.10 -23.05 14.91
C PHE A 180 1.61 -23.36 13.49
N PRO A 181 1.56 -24.62 13.02
CA PRO A 181 2.20 -25.07 11.77
C PRO A 181 1.59 -24.52 10.47
N ASN A 182 0.44 -23.85 10.57
CA ASN A 182 -0.24 -23.22 9.43
C ASN A 182 -0.22 -21.69 9.50
N ARG A 183 0.40 -21.11 10.54
CA ARG A 183 0.54 -19.66 10.70
C ARG A 183 1.87 -19.24 10.07
N PRO A 184 1.87 -18.36 9.06
CA PRO A 184 3.12 -17.89 8.49
C PRO A 184 3.89 -17.03 9.49
N ILE A 185 5.23 -17.08 9.39
CA ILE A 185 6.14 -16.30 10.22
C ILE A 185 6.90 -15.31 9.33
N TYR A 186 6.75 -14.04 9.62
CA TYR A 186 7.43 -12.94 8.96
C TYR A 186 8.72 -12.62 9.71
N LEU A 187 9.86 -12.67 9.02
CA LEU A 187 11.12 -12.16 9.55
C LEU A 187 11.37 -10.79 8.94
N VAL A 188 11.32 -9.74 9.76
CA VAL A 188 11.61 -8.38 9.35
C VAL A 188 13.00 -8.03 9.84
N GLY A 189 13.95 -7.90 8.93
CA GLY A 189 15.34 -7.61 9.27
C GLY A 189 15.76 -6.23 8.78
N ASP A 190 16.41 -5.47 9.66
CA ASP A 190 17.02 -4.18 9.32
C ASP A 190 18.55 -4.34 9.26
N SER A 191 19.18 -3.98 8.14
CA SER A 191 20.64 -3.98 7.97
C SER A 191 21.29 -5.33 8.35
N ILE A 192 22.07 -5.39 9.44
CA ILE A 192 22.64 -6.64 9.99
C ILE A 192 21.54 -7.68 10.25
N GLY A 193 20.40 -7.25 10.80
CA GLY A 193 19.27 -8.11 11.08
C GLY A 193 18.68 -8.77 9.84
N ALA A 194 18.76 -8.11 8.67
CA ALA A 194 18.36 -8.71 7.40
C ALA A 194 19.30 -9.86 7.00
N CYS A 195 20.59 -9.75 7.28
CA CYS A 195 21.57 -10.81 7.02
C CYS A 195 21.31 -12.03 7.91
N LEU A 196 21.01 -11.79 9.20
CA LEU A 196 20.64 -12.84 10.14
C LEU A 196 19.33 -13.52 9.72
N ALA A 197 18.33 -12.75 9.26
CA ALA A 197 17.07 -13.29 8.75
C ALA A 197 17.27 -14.23 7.55
N LEU A 198 18.16 -13.85 6.62
CA LEU A 198 18.52 -14.68 5.46
C LEU A 198 19.15 -16.02 5.91
N ASP A 199 20.08 -16.01 6.85
CA ASP A 199 20.71 -17.24 7.36
C ASP A 199 19.70 -18.14 8.09
N VAL A 200 18.82 -17.57 8.91
CA VAL A 200 17.73 -18.31 9.56
C VAL A 200 16.81 -18.96 8.52
N ALA A 201 16.42 -18.23 7.48
CA ALA A 201 15.55 -18.75 6.43
C ALA A 201 16.22 -19.85 5.60
N ALA A 202 17.52 -19.70 5.30
CA ALA A 202 18.30 -20.70 4.60
C ALA A 202 18.37 -22.05 5.34
N ARG A 203 18.41 -22.01 6.68
CA ARG A 203 18.43 -23.20 7.55
C ARG A 203 17.06 -23.85 7.75
N ASN A 204 15.98 -23.12 7.50
CA ASN A 204 14.60 -23.52 7.84
C ASN A 204 13.69 -23.61 6.61
N ARG A 205 14.14 -24.29 5.57
CA ARG A 205 13.50 -24.36 4.24
C ARG A 205 12.08 -24.95 4.21
N ASN A 206 11.72 -25.73 5.23
CA ASN A 206 10.42 -26.40 5.33
C ASN A 206 9.41 -25.63 6.19
N ILE A 207 9.84 -24.52 6.80
CA ILE A 207 8.99 -23.65 7.60
C ILE A 207 8.46 -22.54 6.70
N ASP A 208 7.18 -22.20 6.89
CA ASP A 208 6.49 -21.19 6.11
C ASP A 208 6.93 -19.77 6.52
N LEU A 209 8.06 -19.33 5.95
CA LEU A 209 8.68 -18.03 6.22
C LEU A 209 8.44 -17.03 5.09
N SER A 210 8.24 -15.77 5.46
CA SER A 210 8.23 -14.61 4.55
C SER A 210 9.24 -13.57 5.06
N LEU A 211 10.07 -13.02 4.17
CA LEU A 211 11.14 -12.09 4.54
C LEU A 211 10.81 -10.65 4.14
N ILE A 212 11.00 -9.71 5.05
CA ILE A 212 11.01 -8.28 4.75
C ILE A 212 12.39 -7.74 5.15
N LEU A 213 13.19 -7.35 4.17
CA LEU A 213 14.59 -6.99 4.37
C LEU A 213 14.77 -5.51 4.05
N ALA A 214 15.02 -4.68 5.07
CA ALA A 214 15.37 -3.28 4.88
C ALA A 214 16.88 -3.13 4.81
N ASN A 215 17.36 -2.51 3.72
CA ASN A 215 18.77 -2.23 3.46
C ASN A 215 19.69 -3.41 3.81
N PRO A 216 19.43 -4.64 3.27
CA PRO A 216 20.23 -5.80 3.62
C PRO A 216 21.70 -5.56 3.26
N ALA A 217 22.58 -5.68 4.25
CA ALA A 217 24.00 -5.51 4.02
C ALA A 217 24.55 -6.70 3.25
N THR A 218 24.74 -6.56 1.94
CA THR A 218 25.26 -7.63 1.08
C THR A 218 26.77 -7.56 0.90
N HIS A 219 27.38 -6.43 1.26
CA HIS A 219 28.81 -6.17 1.15
C HIS A 219 29.26 -5.19 2.25
N VAL A 220 30.44 -5.43 2.83
CA VAL A 220 31.08 -4.45 3.73
C VAL A 220 32.23 -3.81 2.95
N ASN A 221 32.16 -2.50 2.71
CA ASN A 221 33.25 -1.82 2.00
C ASN A 221 34.53 -1.82 2.87
N ASN A 222 35.55 -2.56 2.44
CA ASN A 222 36.85 -2.61 3.09
C ASN A 222 37.50 -1.23 3.18
N LEU A 223 37.22 -0.33 2.22
CA LEU A 223 37.72 1.04 2.21
C LEU A 223 37.15 1.91 3.34
N MET A 224 35.97 1.57 3.89
CA MET A 224 35.28 2.33 4.94
C MET A 224 35.41 1.67 6.32
N SER A 225 35.45 0.33 6.39
CA SER A 225 35.52 -0.41 7.65
C SER A 225 36.94 -0.47 8.26
N GLN A 226 37.99 -0.45 7.42
CA GLN A 226 39.39 -0.48 7.89
C GLN A 226 39.83 0.85 8.52
N PRO A 227 39.56 2.04 7.91
CA PRO A 227 39.88 3.32 8.55
C PRO A 227 39.05 3.55 9.83
N LEU A 228 37.77 3.17 9.83
CA LEU A 228 36.90 3.33 11.00
C LEU A 228 37.35 2.43 12.17
N SER A 229 37.70 1.17 11.89
CA SER A 229 38.25 0.26 12.89
C SER A 229 39.63 0.72 13.38
N GLY A 230 40.52 1.15 12.46
CA GLY A 230 41.83 1.69 12.80
C GLY A 230 41.74 2.94 13.68
N MET A 231 40.84 3.88 13.36
CA MET A 231 40.60 5.08 14.15
C MET A 231 40.03 4.75 15.53
N LEU A 232 39.03 3.85 15.61
CA LEU A 232 38.46 3.40 16.87
C LEU A 232 39.49 2.69 17.77
N ASN A 233 40.38 1.88 17.19
CA ASN A 233 41.42 1.17 17.94
C ASN A 233 42.49 2.11 18.52
N VAL A 234 42.69 3.30 17.94
CA VAL A 234 43.66 4.31 18.40
C VAL A 234 43.06 5.26 19.45
N LEU A 235 41.73 5.32 19.58
CA LEU A 235 41.05 6.12 20.60
C LEU A 235 41.24 5.50 22.00
N PRO A 236 41.68 6.24 23.04
CA PRO A 236 41.92 5.69 24.38
C PRO A 236 40.64 5.19 25.08
N ASP A 237 40.75 4.07 25.81
CA ASP A 237 39.64 3.29 26.40
C ASP A 237 38.92 3.95 27.60
N GLY A 238 39.26 5.18 27.95
CA GLY A 238 38.89 5.82 29.21
C GLY A 238 38.22 7.18 29.09
N VAL A 239 37.56 7.50 27.97
CA VAL A 239 37.07 8.88 27.76
C VAL A 239 35.61 8.93 27.29
N PRO A 240 34.63 8.83 28.20
CA PRO A 240 33.31 9.44 28.01
C PRO A 240 33.44 10.94 27.70
N THR A 241 34.54 11.55 28.14
CA THR A 241 34.90 12.96 28.03
C THR A 241 35.42 13.42 26.65
N LEU A 242 35.87 12.56 25.71
CA LEU A 242 36.35 13.07 24.40
C LEU A 242 35.16 13.33 23.48
N LEU A 243 34.04 12.63 23.64
CA LEU A 243 32.77 13.03 23.03
C LEU A 243 32.20 14.30 23.70
N GLU A 244 32.57 14.62 24.95
CA GLU A 244 32.22 15.89 25.60
C GLU A 244 33.27 17.00 25.38
N GLU A 245 34.50 16.69 24.94
CA GLU A 245 35.57 17.65 24.60
C GLU A 245 35.66 17.91 23.09
N ILE A 246 35.45 16.90 22.23
CA ILE A 246 35.27 17.06 20.77
C ILE A 246 33.95 17.80 20.49
N PHE A 247 32.90 17.54 21.28
CA PHE A 247 31.62 18.25 21.21
C PHE A 247 31.42 19.26 22.35
N GLY A 248 32.51 19.62 23.03
CA GLY A 248 32.53 20.56 24.14
C GLY A 248 32.27 21.98 23.69
N PHE A 249 31.17 22.54 24.19
CA PHE A 249 30.82 23.95 24.10
C PHE A 249 31.90 24.83 24.74
N THR A 250 32.89 25.24 23.96
CA THR A 250 33.51 26.56 24.11
C THR A 250 33.21 27.36 22.86
N GLN A 251 32.58 28.50 23.06
CA GLN A 251 32.12 29.43 22.03
C GLN A 251 33.28 29.85 21.09
N GLY A 252 33.44 29.15 19.98
CA GLY A 252 34.40 29.46 18.91
C GLY A 252 34.67 28.25 18.02
N ASP A 253 34.86 28.47 16.71
CA ASP A 253 34.94 27.48 15.63
C ASP A 253 36.23 26.63 15.62
N PRO A 254 36.15 25.34 16.01
CA PRO A 254 36.89 24.31 15.26
C PRO A 254 36.02 23.10 14.83
N LEU A 255 34.79 22.99 15.34
CA LEU A 255 33.83 21.94 15.00
C LEU A 255 33.33 22.06 13.55
N THR A 256 33.06 23.27 13.07
CA THR A 256 32.56 23.51 11.71
C THR A 256 33.62 23.15 10.67
N ALA A 257 34.90 23.42 10.93
CA ALA A 257 35.99 23.08 10.02
C ALA A 257 36.30 21.57 9.97
N MET A 258 36.20 20.87 11.11
CA MET A 258 36.40 19.41 11.15
C MET A 258 35.18 18.66 10.59
N LEU A 259 33.97 19.15 10.86
CA LEU A 259 32.75 18.65 10.23
C LEU A 259 32.73 18.97 8.73
N ASP A 260 33.22 20.14 8.30
CA ASP A 260 33.36 20.52 6.89
C ASP A 260 34.42 19.68 6.18
N ALA A 261 35.54 19.35 6.85
CA ALA A 261 36.57 18.46 6.32
C ALA A 261 36.06 17.01 6.21
N LEU A 262 35.33 16.52 7.22
CA LEU A 262 34.65 15.23 7.16
C LEU A 262 33.53 15.25 6.11
N THR A 263 32.75 16.32 5.95
CA THR A 263 31.74 16.39 4.89
C THR A 263 32.33 16.61 3.50
N ASN A 264 33.53 17.19 3.36
CA ASN A 264 34.20 17.37 2.06
C ASN A 264 34.93 16.10 1.60
N GLU A 265 35.55 15.33 2.51
CA GLU A 265 36.08 13.98 2.17
C GLU A 265 34.99 12.90 2.10
N PHE A 266 33.88 13.06 2.84
CA PHE A 266 32.70 12.16 2.81
C PHE A 266 31.51 12.75 2.03
N SER A 267 31.78 13.63 1.05
CA SER A 267 30.79 14.39 0.25
C SER A 267 29.80 13.56 -0.57
N VAL A 268 29.74 12.25 -0.40
CA VAL A 268 28.77 11.37 -1.04
C VAL A 268 27.92 10.54 -0.05
N SER A 269 28.19 10.57 1.27
CA SER A 269 27.45 9.75 2.27
C SER A 269 27.02 10.47 3.58
N GLY A 270 27.23 11.78 3.68
CA GLY A 270 27.12 12.55 4.94
C GLY A 270 25.73 12.92 5.48
N GLY A 271 24.66 12.18 5.18
CA GLY A 271 23.32 12.46 5.74
C GLY A 271 23.12 11.95 7.18
N ILE A 272 23.68 10.77 7.47
CA ILE A 272 23.45 10.00 8.71
C ILE A 272 23.86 10.75 9.98
N LEU A 273 25.05 11.32 9.98
CA LEU A 273 25.58 12.01 11.16
C LEU A 273 24.91 13.38 11.33
N ARG A 274 24.52 14.04 10.23
CA ARG A 274 23.92 15.37 10.28
C ARG A 274 22.54 15.36 10.95
N ASP A 275 21.68 14.38 10.64
CA ASP A 275 20.34 14.29 11.23
C ASP A 275 20.35 13.72 12.65
N ILE A 276 21.29 12.82 12.95
CA ILE A 276 21.49 12.26 14.29
C ILE A 276 22.13 13.30 15.25
N PHE A 277 23.09 14.10 14.78
CA PHE A 277 23.72 15.17 15.58
C PHE A 277 22.96 16.49 15.58
N ALA A 278 22.04 16.73 14.63
CA ALA A 278 21.16 17.90 14.66
C ALA A 278 20.26 17.96 15.91
N VAL A 279 20.07 16.82 16.59
CA VAL A 279 19.36 16.74 17.88
C VAL A 279 20.36 16.67 19.03
N SER A 280 21.00 17.80 19.34
CA SER A 280 21.99 17.93 20.42
C SER A 280 21.51 17.43 21.80
N ALA A 281 20.20 17.36 22.04
CA ALA A 281 19.61 16.87 23.29
C ALA A 281 19.69 15.34 23.50
N ASN A 282 20.01 14.55 22.47
CA ASN A 282 19.97 13.08 22.52
C ASN A 282 21.35 12.40 22.39
N LEU A 283 22.42 13.19 22.29
CA LEU A 283 23.81 12.70 22.24
C LEU A 283 24.16 11.71 23.39
N PRO A 284 23.67 11.90 24.64
CA PRO A 284 23.92 10.94 25.72
C PRO A 284 23.26 9.57 25.54
N THR A 285 22.14 9.48 24.80
CA THR A 285 21.53 8.17 24.51
C THR A 285 22.34 7.46 23.44
N LEU A 286 22.77 8.17 22.40
CA LEU A 286 23.59 7.61 21.30
C LEU A 286 24.93 7.07 21.77
N SER A 287 25.64 7.83 22.63
CA SER A 287 26.92 7.39 23.19
C SER A 287 26.77 6.12 24.04
N ARG A 288 25.58 5.91 24.62
CA ARG A 288 25.27 4.68 25.36
C ARG A 288 24.81 3.53 24.47
N ILE A 289 24.20 3.78 23.30
CA ILE A 289 23.86 2.73 22.32
C ILE A 289 25.13 2.23 21.63
N PHE A 290 26.05 3.15 21.29
CA PHE A 290 27.28 2.85 20.57
C PHE A 290 28.56 3.19 21.36
N PRO A 291 28.82 2.57 22.54
CA PRO A 291 30.15 2.59 23.13
C PRO A 291 31.19 2.06 22.14
N LYS A 292 32.43 2.55 22.19
CA LYS A 292 33.53 2.13 21.30
C LYS A 292 33.60 0.62 21.12
N GLU A 293 33.69 -0.12 22.23
CA GLU A 293 33.78 -1.59 22.22
C GLU A 293 32.55 -2.27 21.60
N THR A 294 31.37 -1.69 21.78
CA THR A 294 30.14 -2.20 21.17
C THR A 294 30.15 -1.93 19.68
N LEU A 295 30.58 -0.74 19.23
CA LEU A 295 30.66 -0.41 17.81
C LEU A 295 31.65 -1.33 17.07
N LEU A 296 32.84 -1.55 17.64
CA LEU A 296 33.82 -2.49 17.10
C LEU A 296 33.24 -3.91 16.99
N TRP A 297 32.60 -4.38 18.05
CA TRP A 297 31.94 -5.69 18.02
C TRP A 297 30.81 -5.78 17.00
N LYS A 298 29.99 -4.74 16.84
CA LYS A 298 28.90 -4.69 15.85
C LYS A 298 29.43 -4.72 14.42
N LEU A 299 30.59 -4.12 14.15
CA LEU A 299 31.25 -4.20 12.84
C LEU A 299 31.75 -5.62 12.53
N GLU A 300 32.30 -6.33 13.52
CA GLU A 300 32.67 -7.74 13.37
C GLU A 300 31.44 -8.64 13.23
N LEU A 301 30.37 -8.35 13.98
CA LEU A 301 29.07 -9.02 13.83
C LEU A 301 28.53 -8.84 12.40
N LEU A 302 28.57 -7.62 11.85
CA LEU A 302 28.18 -7.32 10.49
C LEU A 302 28.98 -8.16 9.50
N LYS A 303 30.32 -8.14 9.56
CA LYS A 303 31.18 -8.94 8.67
C LYS A 303 30.81 -10.44 8.72
N SER A 304 30.66 -10.99 9.93
CA SER A 304 30.28 -12.40 10.10
C SER A 304 28.88 -12.70 9.56
N ALA A 305 27.91 -11.79 9.76
CA ALA A 305 26.54 -11.96 9.28
C ALA A 305 26.46 -11.87 7.74
N VAL A 306 27.15 -10.90 7.12
CA VAL A 306 27.25 -10.79 5.66
C VAL A 306 27.88 -12.03 5.05
N ALA A 307 29.01 -12.49 5.60
CA ALA A 307 29.68 -13.70 5.11
C ALA A 307 28.76 -14.93 5.19
N SER A 308 28.06 -15.11 6.31
CA SER A 308 27.12 -16.23 6.47
C SER A 308 25.94 -16.12 5.50
N ALA A 309 25.31 -14.96 5.41
CA ALA A 309 24.18 -14.72 4.52
C ALA A 309 24.55 -15.00 3.04
N ASN A 310 25.67 -14.45 2.57
CA ASN A 310 26.15 -14.67 1.20
C ASN A 310 26.46 -16.15 0.92
N SER A 311 26.98 -16.88 1.91
CA SER A 311 27.26 -18.31 1.74
C SER A 311 26.00 -19.18 1.68
N HIS A 312 24.87 -18.75 2.27
CA HIS A 312 23.67 -19.57 2.41
C HIS A 312 22.46 -19.05 1.61
N VAL A 313 22.54 -17.88 0.97
CA VAL A 313 21.42 -17.23 0.28
C VAL A 313 20.72 -18.13 -0.76
N HIS A 314 21.47 -18.97 -1.48
CA HIS A 314 20.95 -19.89 -2.48
C HIS A 314 20.06 -21.01 -1.90
N ALA A 315 20.13 -21.24 -0.59
CA ALA A 315 19.28 -22.21 0.10
C ALA A 315 17.93 -21.60 0.55
N VAL A 316 17.79 -20.28 0.56
CA VAL A 316 16.56 -19.58 0.96
C VAL A 316 15.42 -19.96 0.01
N ARG A 317 14.28 -20.37 0.60
CA ARG A 317 13.04 -20.71 -0.13
C ARG A 317 11.88 -19.77 0.16
N ALA A 318 12.04 -18.89 1.14
CA ALA A 318 11.07 -17.89 1.53
C ALA A 318 10.88 -16.84 0.44
N GLU A 319 9.64 -16.39 0.25
CA GLU A 319 9.37 -15.18 -0.50
C GLU A 319 9.98 -13.97 0.21
N THR A 320 10.43 -12.98 -0.56
CA THR A 320 11.18 -11.84 0.00
C THR A 320 10.68 -10.52 -0.56
N LEU A 321 10.48 -9.56 0.34
CA LEU A 321 10.31 -8.14 0.04
C LEU A 321 11.56 -7.39 0.50
N ILE A 322 12.33 -6.85 -0.43
CA ILE A 322 13.50 -6.02 -0.15
C ILE A 322 13.08 -4.55 -0.25
N LEU A 323 13.36 -3.78 0.80
CA LEU A 323 13.17 -2.34 0.87
C LEU A 323 14.54 -1.67 0.83
N LEU A 324 14.78 -0.85 -0.20
CA LEU A 324 16.06 -0.15 -0.40
C LEU A 324 15.89 1.35 -0.27
N SER A 325 16.72 1.95 0.56
CA SER A 325 16.97 3.39 0.60
C SER A 325 17.73 3.82 -0.66
N GLY A 326 17.22 4.83 -1.37
CA GLY A 326 17.87 5.39 -2.56
C GLY A 326 19.13 6.22 -2.25
N ARG A 327 19.29 6.69 -1.01
CA ARG A 327 20.44 7.51 -0.58
C ARG A 327 21.43 6.77 0.32
N ASP A 328 21.24 5.48 0.53
CA ASP A 328 22.21 4.64 1.25
C ASP A 328 23.36 4.27 0.31
N GLN A 329 24.53 4.87 0.58
CA GLN A 329 25.79 4.55 -0.11
C GLN A 329 26.79 3.79 0.78
N TRP A 330 26.38 3.43 2.00
CA TRP A 330 27.30 2.87 2.99
C TRP A 330 27.32 1.34 2.96
N LEU A 331 26.15 0.72 2.82
CA LEU A 331 26.00 -0.75 2.90
C LEU A 331 25.47 -1.38 1.61
N LEU A 332 25.05 -0.57 0.64
CA LEU A 332 24.39 -1.02 -0.57
C LEU A 332 25.25 -0.72 -1.81
N LYS A 333 25.53 -1.77 -2.59
CA LYS A 333 25.85 -1.68 -4.01
C LYS A 333 24.64 -2.16 -4.79
N VAL A 334 24.21 -1.38 -5.77
CA VAL A 334 23.00 -1.70 -6.56
C VAL A 334 23.15 -3.07 -7.23
N GLU A 335 24.34 -3.38 -7.74
CA GLU A 335 24.65 -4.65 -8.41
C GLU A 335 24.53 -5.84 -7.45
N ASP A 336 24.90 -5.68 -6.18
CA ASP A 336 24.78 -6.74 -5.18
C ASP A 336 23.32 -7.00 -4.82
N ILE A 337 22.47 -5.98 -4.83
CA ILE A 337 21.04 -6.15 -4.61
C ILE A 337 20.34 -6.77 -5.80
N ASP A 338 20.69 -6.38 -7.03
CA ASP A 338 20.14 -7.02 -8.22
C ASP A 338 20.54 -8.51 -8.24
N ARG A 339 21.79 -8.85 -7.87
CA ARG A 339 22.21 -10.25 -7.68
C ARG A 339 21.39 -10.97 -6.60
N LEU A 340 21.18 -10.32 -5.46
CA LEU A 340 20.39 -10.88 -4.35
C LEU A 340 18.96 -11.16 -4.80
N ALA A 341 18.34 -10.20 -5.50
CA ALA A 341 16.99 -10.29 -6.02
C ALA A 341 16.81 -11.44 -7.02
N VAL A 342 17.78 -11.63 -7.93
CA VAL A 342 17.77 -12.75 -8.89
C VAL A 342 17.95 -14.10 -8.19
N THR A 343 18.70 -14.14 -7.08
CA THR A 343 18.97 -15.38 -6.34
C THR A 343 17.77 -15.84 -5.49
N LEU A 344 17.03 -14.89 -4.92
CA LEU A 344 15.92 -15.17 -4.01
C LEU A 344 14.63 -15.50 -4.78
N PRO A 345 13.89 -16.55 -4.37
CA PRO A 345 12.64 -16.89 -5.02
C PRO A 345 11.55 -15.85 -4.71
N LYS A 346 10.77 -15.47 -5.74
CA LYS A 346 9.63 -14.53 -5.60
C LYS A 346 10.03 -13.24 -4.87
N CYS A 347 11.16 -12.65 -5.28
CA CYS A 347 11.71 -11.45 -4.67
C CYS A 347 11.09 -10.17 -5.24
N ILE A 348 10.46 -9.37 -4.39
CA ILE A 348 9.96 -8.04 -4.71
C ILE A 348 10.99 -7.03 -4.19
N VAL A 349 11.42 -6.09 -5.04
CA VAL A 349 12.32 -5.00 -4.61
C VAL A 349 11.57 -3.67 -4.71
N ARG A 350 11.58 -2.90 -3.62
CA ARG A 350 11.05 -1.53 -3.55
C ARG A 350 12.19 -0.55 -3.32
N LYS A 351 12.46 0.26 -4.34
CA LYS A 351 13.50 1.31 -4.33
C LYS A 351 12.86 2.63 -3.90
N MET A 352 13.21 3.10 -2.71
CA MET A 352 12.69 4.32 -2.07
C MET A 352 13.66 5.47 -2.37
N LYS A 353 13.58 6.03 -3.58
CA LYS A 353 14.61 6.90 -4.21
C LYS A 353 15.02 8.10 -3.36
N ASP A 354 14.07 8.69 -2.62
CA ASP A 354 14.28 9.93 -1.87
C ASP A 354 14.58 9.71 -0.38
N ASN A 355 14.56 8.46 0.09
CA ASN A 355 14.73 8.14 1.51
C ASN A 355 16.19 7.85 1.87
N GLY A 356 16.54 8.10 3.13
CA GLY A 356 17.86 7.84 3.71
C GLY A 356 17.98 6.48 4.40
N GLN A 357 19.15 6.27 5.03
CA GLN A 357 19.61 5.00 5.62
C GLN A 357 18.60 4.37 6.58
N PHE A 358 17.92 5.19 7.38
CA PHE A 358 17.01 4.76 8.45
C PHE A 358 15.59 4.67 7.92
N LEU A 359 15.37 3.77 6.96
CA LEU A 359 14.14 3.73 6.17
C LEU A 359 12.87 3.69 7.01
N PHE A 360 12.86 2.92 8.11
CA PHE A 360 11.70 2.83 8.99
C PHE A 360 11.42 4.09 9.84
N PHE A 361 12.35 5.03 9.88
CA PHE A 361 12.22 6.30 10.61
C PHE A 361 11.87 7.49 9.71
N GLU A 362 12.05 7.36 8.40
CA GLU A 362 11.81 8.39 7.41
C GLU A 362 10.33 8.78 7.31
N ASP A 363 10.08 10.07 7.13
CA ASP A 363 8.73 10.55 6.87
C ASP A 363 8.28 10.11 5.46
N GLY A 364 7.04 9.64 5.34
CA GLY A 364 6.49 9.11 4.08
C GLY A 364 6.69 7.60 3.86
N VAL A 365 7.46 6.92 4.72
CA VAL A 365 7.55 5.44 4.71
C VAL A 365 6.51 4.87 5.65
N ASP A 366 5.60 4.05 5.12
CA ASP A 366 4.64 3.26 5.90
C ASP A 366 4.77 1.78 5.54
N LEU A 367 5.29 0.98 6.47
CA LEU A 367 5.57 -0.43 6.21
C LEU A 367 4.29 -1.23 5.93
N VAL A 368 3.20 -0.91 6.62
CA VAL A 368 1.93 -1.62 6.44
C VAL A 368 1.33 -1.30 5.07
N THR A 369 1.37 -0.04 4.65
CA THR A 369 0.95 0.37 3.30
C THR A 369 1.81 -0.32 2.24
N ILE A 370 3.14 -0.36 2.38
CA ILE A 370 4.03 -1.06 1.43
C ILE A 370 3.68 -2.56 1.34
N ILE A 371 3.43 -3.22 2.47
CA ILE A 371 2.98 -4.61 2.52
C ILE A 371 1.65 -4.81 1.77
N LYS A 372 0.69 -3.89 1.91
CA LYS A 372 -0.59 -3.92 1.16
C LYS A 372 -0.36 -3.73 -0.35
N CYS A 373 0.42 -2.73 -0.73
CA CYS A 373 0.78 -2.38 -2.11
C CYS A 373 1.50 -3.51 -2.85
N THR A 374 2.23 -4.34 -2.13
CA THR A 374 2.95 -5.47 -2.73
C THR A 374 2.13 -6.75 -2.75
N CYS A 375 0.92 -6.75 -2.16
CA CYS A 375 0.14 -7.95 -1.87
C CYS A 375 0.97 -9.01 -1.12
N PHE A 376 1.87 -8.57 -0.23
CA PHE A 376 2.82 -9.45 0.47
C PHE A 376 2.25 -10.02 1.78
N TYR A 377 1.19 -9.41 2.30
CA TYR A 377 0.49 -9.92 3.48
C TYR A 377 -0.31 -11.17 3.15
N ARG A 378 -0.17 -12.20 3.99
CA ARG A 378 -0.98 -13.41 3.98
C ARG A 378 -1.18 -13.97 5.37
N ARG A 379 -2.36 -14.53 5.63
CA ARG A 379 -2.70 -15.15 6.93
C ARG A 379 -2.51 -16.67 6.93
N GLY A 380 -2.46 -17.28 5.75
CA GLY A 380 -2.28 -18.71 5.57
C GLY A 380 -1.09 -19.06 4.68
N LYS A 381 -0.98 -20.34 4.31
CA LYS A 381 0.12 -20.89 3.50
C LYS A 381 0.22 -20.33 2.08
N SER A 382 -0.87 -19.78 1.56
CA SER A 382 -0.96 -19.26 0.20
C SER A 382 -1.61 -17.89 0.22
N HIS A 383 -1.16 -17.02 -0.68
CA HIS A 383 -1.77 -15.71 -0.92
C HIS A 383 -3.19 -15.84 -1.43
N ASP A 384 -4.06 -14.98 -0.92
CA ASP A 384 -5.46 -14.89 -1.31
C ASP A 384 -5.93 -13.43 -1.24
N HIS A 385 -6.13 -12.83 -2.42
CA HIS A 385 -6.51 -11.42 -2.59
C HIS A 385 -7.84 -11.01 -1.93
N LEU A 386 -8.62 -11.95 -1.40
CA LEU A 386 -9.85 -11.65 -0.68
C LEU A 386 -9.66 -11.77 0.84
N SER A 387 -9.14 -12.90 1.33
CA SER A 387 -9.00 -13.10 2.79
C SER A 387 -7.81 -12.39 3.41
N ASP A 388 -6.79 -12.08 2.60
CA ASP A 388 -5.61 -11.35 3.03
C ASP A 388 -5.74 -9.83 2.80
N TYR A 389 -6.80 -9.41 2.10
CA TYR A 389 -7.02 -7.98 1.86
C TYR A 389 -7.34 -7.23 3.14
N ILE A 390 -6.68 -6.08 3.31
CA ILE A 390 -6.88 -5.14 4.42
C ILE A 390 -7.46 -3.86 3.82
N MET A 391 -8.57 -3.38 4.40
CA MET A 391 -9.20 -2.13 3.96
C MET A 391 -8.24 -0.94 4.03
N PRO A 392 -8.39 0.06 3.15
CA PRO A 392 -7.64 1.30 3.26
C PRO A 392 -8.06 2.04 4.53
N THR A 393 -7.09 2.64 5.21
CA THR A 393 -7.36 3.63 6.24
C THR A 393 -7.97 4.89 5.62
N THR A 394 -8.56 5.76 6.44
CA THR A 394 -9.05 7.07 5.95
C THR A 394 -7.91 7.91 5.38
N PHE A 395 -6.70 7.81 5.93
CA PHE A 395 -5.53 8.51 5.39
C PHE A 395 -5.06 7.94 4.05
N GLU A 396 -4.99 6.60 3.90
CA GLU A 396 -4.67 5.98 2.61
C GLU A 396 -5.70 6.38 1.54
N LEU A 397 -7.00 6.40 1.86
CA LEU A 397 -8.03 6.90 0.94
C LEU A 397 -7.81 8.37 0.57
N LYS A 398 -7.49 9.23 1.56
CA LYS A 398 -7.18 10.63 1.31
C LYS A 398 -6.01 10.79 0.34
N GLN A 399 -4.93 10.02 0.52
CA GLN A 399 -3.80 10.02 -0.41
C GLN A 399 -4.23 9.63 -1.82
N GLN A 400 -5.06 8.59 -1.96
CA GLN A 400 -5.58 8.20 -3.29
C GLN A 400 -6.42 9.29 -3.96
N ILE A 401 -7.21 10.03 -3.18
CA ILE A 401 -7.98 11.19 -3.67
C ILE A 401 -7.04 12.33 -4.06
N ASP A 402 -6.06 12.65 -3.20
CA ASP A 402 -5.08 13.70 -3.43
C ASP A 402 -4.23 13.44 -4.70
N ASP A 403 -3.81 12.19 -4.91
CA ASP A 403 -3.05 11.74 -6.09
C ASP A 403 -3.82 11.94 -7.41
N HIS A 404 -5.16 11.90 -7.34
CA HIS A 404 -6.04 12.11 -8.50
C HIS A 404 -6.79 13.45 -8.42
N LYS A 405 -6.41 14.35 -7.51
CA LYS A 405 -7.13 15.59 -7.24
C LYS A 405 -7.26 16.47 -8.47
N LEU A 406 -6.20 16.57 -9.27
CA LEU A 406 -6.24 17.32 -10.53
C LEU A 406 -7.31 16.78 -11.48
N LEU A 407 -7.41 15.46 -11.64
CA LEU A 407 -8.43 14.84 -12.48
C LEU A 407 -9.83 15.06 -11.90
N ILE A 408 -10.01 14.83 -10.59
CA ILE A 408 -11.31 14.94 -9.91
C ILE A 408 -11.82 16.38 -9.94
N ASP A 409 -10.99 17.35 -9.57
CA ASP A 409 -11.36 18.77 -9.56
C ASP A 409 -11.60 19.27 -11.00
N ALA A 410 -10.75 18.87 -11.96
CA ALA A 410 -10.90 19.25 -13.36
C ALA A 410 -12.14 18.65 -14.01
N THR A 411 -12.57 17.44 -13.62
CA THR A 411 -13.74 16.76 -14.21
C THR A 411 -15.03 16.95 -13.41
N SER A 412 -14.97 17.40 -12.16
CA SER A 412 -16.13 17.67 -11.29
C SER A 412 -17.24 16.63 -11.45
N PRO A 413 -16.99 15.36 -11.08
CA PRO A 413 -17.83 14.23 -11.46
C PRO A 413 -19.28 14.40 -11.00
N VAL A 414 -20.23 14.06 -11.87
CA VAL A 414 -21.67 14.03 -11.56
C VAL A 414 -22.11 12.59 -11.36
N MET A 415 -22.65 12.28 -10.18
CA MET A 415 -23.11 10.93 -9.83
C MET A 415 -24.64 10.85 -9.83
N LEU A 416 -25.19 10.02 -10.72
CA LEU A 416 -26.62 9.75 -10.82
C LEU A 416 -26.92 8.29 -10.48
N SER A 417 -28.05 8.03 -9.83
CA SER A 417 -28.54 6.66 -9.65
C SER A 417 -30.06 6.57 -9.74
N THR A 418 -30.57 5.38 -10.05
CA THR A 418 -32.01 5.10 -10.12
C THR A 418 -32.53 4.47 -8.84
N LEU A 419 -33.52 5.11 -8.22
CA LEU A 419 -34.21 4.59 -7.05
C LEU A 419 -35.11 3.38 -7.39
N ALA A 420 -35.54 2.64 -6.37
CA ALA A 420 -36.42 1.47 -6.54
C ALA A 420 -37.75 1.78 -7.28
N ASN A 421 -38.26 3.01 -7.13
CA ASN A 421 -39.46 3.49 -7.82
C ASN A 421 -39.21 3.96 -9.27
N GLY A 422 -37.98 3.81 -9.79
CA GLY A 422 -37.60 4.22 -11.13
C GLY A 422 -37.19 5.69 -11.28
N LYS A 423 -37.25 6.49 -10.21
CA LYS A 423 -36.83 7.89 -10.25
C LYS A 423 -35.31 8.00 -10.31
N VAL A 424 -34.79 8.73 -11.29
CA VAL A 424 -33.38 9.14 -11.35
C VAL A 424 -33.15 10.26 -10.32
N VAL A 425 -32.05 10.17 -9.57
CA VAL A 425 -31.64 11.17 -8.58
C VAL A 425 -30.17 11.52 -8.74
N ARG A 426 -29.81 12.77 -8.41
CA ARG A 426 -28.41 13.25 -8.35
C ARG A 426 -27.76 12.85 -7.03
N SER A 427 -27.69 11.55 -6.79
CA SER A 427 -27.04 10.97 -5.62
C SER A 427 -26.75 9.51 -5.91
N LEU A 428 -25.98 8.88 -5.02
CA LEU A 428 -25.72 7.45 -5.09
C LEU A 428 -26.78 6.61 -4.36
N GLU A 429 -27.87 7.18 -3.83
CA GLU A 429 -28.86 6.48 -2.98
C GLU A 429 -29.54 5.27 -3.63
N GLY A 430 -29.65 5.23 -4.96
CA GLY A 430 -30.21 4.11 -5.72
C GLY A 430 -29.35 2.84 -5.65
N LEU A 431 -28.09 2.92 -5.24
CA LEU A 431 -27.23 1.75 -5.11
C LEU A 431 -27.67 0.85 -3.94
N PRO A 432 -27.71 -0.49 -4.13
CA PRO A 432 -27.98 -1.41 -3.04
C PRO A 432 -26.94 -1.27 -1.93
N SER A 433 -27.37 -1.23 -0.67
CA SER A 433 -26.46 -1.12 0.49
C SER A 433 -25.86 -2.44 0.94
N GLU A 434 -26.45 -3.57 0.52
CA GLU A 434 -26.03 -4.92 0.90
C GLU A 434 -25.80 -5.75 -0.36
N GLY A 435 -24.74 -6.55 -0.35
CA GLY A 435 -24.42 -7.48 -1.42
C GLY A 435 -25.02 -8.88 -1.27
N PRO A 436 -24.78 -9.76 -2.25
CA PRO A 436 -23.88 -9.55 -3.39
C PRO A 436 -24.45 -8.60 -4.46
N VAL A 437 -23.59 -7.74 -5.01
CA VAL A 437 -23.91 -6.85 -6.13
C VAL A 437 -22.83 -6.95 -7.20
N LEU A 438 -23.22 -7.00 -8.47
CA LEU A 438 -22.34 -6.93 -9.62
C LEU A 438 -22.63 -5.64 -10.41
N TYR A 439 -21.68 -4.71 -10.39
CA TYR A 439 -21.72 -3.49 -11.17
C TYR A 439 -21.11 -3.77 -12.54
N VAL A 440 -21.88 -3.53 -13.60
CA VAL A 440 -21.49 -3.86 -14.98
C VAL A 440 -21.61 -2.61 -15.85
N GLY A 441 -20.55 -2.24 -16.56
CA GLY A 441 -20.55 -1.01 -17.35
C GLY A 441 -19.47 -0.96 -18.42
N TYR A 442 -19.30 0.23 -18.99
CA TYR A 442 -18.27 0.58 -19.97
C TYR A 442 -16.95 1.00 -19.30
N HIS A 443 -15.83 0.47 -19.77
CA HIS A 443 -14.49 0.81 -19.29
C HIS A 443 -13.91 1.96 -20.12
N MET A 444 -13.76 3.15 -19.53
CA MET A 444 -13.09 4.26 -20.23
C MET A 444 -11.60 3.98 -20.42
N LEU A 445 -10.99 4.70 -21.36
CA LEU A 445 -9.57 4.59 -21.65
C LEU A 445 -8.73 4.67 -20.37
N LEU A 446 -7.82 3.71 -20.19
CA LEU A 446 -6.93 3.57 -19.02
C LEU A 446 -7.62 3.50 -17.65
N GLY A 447 -8.95 3.41 -17.58
CA GLY A 447 -9.68 3.40 -16.33
C GLY A 447 -9.78 4.77 -15.64
N PHE A 448 -9.78 5.87 -16.40
CA PHE A 448 -9.86 7.24 -15.84
C PHE A 448 -11.12 7.49 -14.99
N GLU A 449 -12.16 6.69 -15.16
CA GLU A 449 -13.39 6.75 -14.38
C GLU A 449 -13.26 6.18 -12.97
N LEU A 450 -12.29 5.29 -12.74
CA LEU A 450 -12.18 4.52 -11.50
C LEU A 450 -11.90 5.39 -10.27
N PRO A 451 -10.94 6.35 -10.29
CA PRO A 451 -10.61 7.13 -9.10
C PRO A 451 -11.81 7.89 -8.49
N PRO A 452 -12.57 8.73 -9.24
CA PRO A 452 -13.73 9.40 -8.68
C PRO A 452 -14.85 8.43 -8.30
N MET A 453 -15.12 7.40 -9.13
CA MET A 453 -16.19 6.44 -8.85
C MET A 453 -15.96 5.66 -7.55
N VAL A 454 -14.80 5.02 -7.42
CA VAL A 454 -14.50 4.14 -6.27
C VAL A 454 -14.41 4.95 -4.98
N SER A 455 -13.75 6.11 -5.02
CA SER A 455 -13.59 6.95 -3.83
C SER A 455 -14.91 7.54 -3.35
N GLN A 456 -15.77 8.03 -4.26
CA GLN A 456 -17.05 8.63 -3.90
C GLN A 456 -18.06 7.59 -3.38
N ILE A 457 -18.12 6.39 -3.99
CA ILE A 457 -18.99 5.31 -3.52
C ILE A 457 -18.56 4.83 -2.12
N LEU A 458 -17.27 4.71 -1.86
CA LEU A 458 -16.76 4.36 -0.53
C LEU A 458 -17.07 5.46 0.50
N LYS A 459 -16.84 6.72 0.13
CA LYS A 459 -17.06 7.89 0.99
C LYS A 459 -18.54 8.08 1.35
N GLU A 460 -19.44 8.03 0.38
CA GLU A 460 -20.86 8.37 0.58
C GLU A 460 -21.71 7.17 1.01
N ARG A 461 -21.43 5.99 0.48
CA ARG A 461 -22.27 4.80 0.70
C ARG A 461 -21.62 3.74 1.58
N ASN A 462 -20.35 3.90 1.95
CA ASN A 462 -19.56 2.86 2.64
C ASN A 462 -19.59 1.52 1.87
N ILE A 463 -19.68 1.59 0.54
CA ILE A 463 -19.68 0.43 -0.33
C ILE A 463 -18.25 0.25 -0.84
N HIS A 464 -17.63 -0.87 -0.48
CA HIS A 464 -16.30 -1.21 -0.94
C HIS A 464 -16.36 -1.98 -2.27
N LEU A 465 -16.13 -1.28 -3.38
CA LEU A 465 -16.12 -1.86 -4.72
C LEU A 465 -14.86 -2.70 -4.95
N ARG A 466 -15.05 -3.99 -5.22
CA ARG A 466 -13.97 -4.94 -5.56
C ARG A 466 -13.89 -5.08 -7.08
N GLY A 467 -13.00 -4.32 -7.72
CA GLY A 467 -12.78 -4.36 -9.17
C GLY A 467 -12.05 -5.63 -9.63
N LEU A 468 -12.61 -6.32 -10.62
CA LEU A 468 -11.93 -7.41 -11.32
C LEU A 468 -10.98 -6.81 -12.34
N ALA A 469 -9.67 -6.99 -12.13
CA ALA A 469 -8.63 -6.34 -12.92
C ALA A 469 -7.67 -7.36 -13.54
N HIS A 470 -6.96 -6.95 -14.60
CA HIS A 470 -6.00 -7.82 -15.27
C HIS A 470 -4.87 -8.26 -14.32
N PRO A 471 -4.45 -9.55 -14.31
CA PRO A 471 -3.41 -10.04 -13.40
C PRO A 471 -2.08 -9.30 -13.50
N MET A 472 -1.76 -8.72 -14.65
CA MET A 472 -0.57 -7.86 -14.83
C MET A 472 -0.47 -6.75 -13.77
N LEU A 473 -1.59 -6.19 -13.31
CA LEU A 473 -1.58 -5.12 -12.29
C LEU A 473 -1.12 -5.61 -10.91
N PHE A 474 -1.05 -6.93 -10.70
CA PHE A 474 -0.64 -7.57 -9.44
C PHE A 474 0.78 -8.16 -9.52
N THR A 475 1.39 -8.14 -10.70
CA THR A 475 2.75 -8.63 -10.90
C THR A 475 3.76 -7.59 -10.39
N ASN A 476 4.71 -8.03 -9.57
CA ASN A 476 5.81 -7.20 -9.06
C ASN A 476 7.13 -7.60 -9.75
N ASN A 477 7.18 -7.48 -11.09
CA ASN A 477 8.37 -7.80 -11.87
C ASN A 477 9.35 -6.61 -11.89
N GLN A 478 10.63 -6.87 -11.64
CA GLN A 478 11.69 -5.86 -11.65
C GLN A 478 12.08 -5.45 -13.07
N ASP A 479 11.92 -6.37 -14.03
CA ASP A 479 12.21 -6.14 -15.46
C ASP A 479 11.00 -5.60 -16.23
N ALA A 480 9.95 -5.17 -15.52
CA ALA A 480 8.77 -4.60 -16.16
C ALA A 480 9.12 -3.29 -16.89
N LEU A 481 8.56 -3.10 -18.08
CA LEU A 481 8.73 -1.86 -18.85
C LEU A 481 8.18 -0.62 -18.12
N VAL A 482 7.24 -0.84 -17.20
CA VAL A 482 6.57 0.20 -16.41
C VAL A 482 6.89 -0.01 -14.95
N ASP A 483 7.07 1.09 -14.22
CA ASP A 483 7.21 1.02 -12.77
C ASP A 483 5.95 0.41 -12.14
N THR A 484 6.08 -0.81 -11.61
CA THR A 484 4.97 -1.58 -11.02
C THR A 484 4.30 -0.87 -9.84
N GLN A 485 4.98 0.12 -9.23
CA GLN A 485 4.40 0.94 -8.17
C GLN A 485 3.22 1.80 -8.66
N MET A 486 3.14 2.10 -9.96
CA MET A 486 1.98 2.82 -10.55
C MET A 486 0.65 2.07 -10.38
N PHE A 487 0.71 0.75 -10.15
CA PHE A 487 -0.47 -0.10 -9.96
C PHE A 487 -0.86 -0.29 -8.49
N ASP A 488 -0.10 0.26 -7.54
CA ASP A 488 -0.37 0.09 -6.11
C ASP A 488 -1.74 0.63 -5.69
N LYS A 489 -2.20 1.70 -6.35
CA LYS A 489 -3.54 2.27 -6.15
C LYS A 489 -4.65 1.25 -6.31
N TYR A 490 -4.56 0.36 -7.31
CA TYR A 490 -5.56 -0.67 -7.55
C TYR A 490 -5.55 -1.72 -6.44
N LYS A 491 -4.37 -2.07 -5.92
CA LYS A 491 -4.20 -3.06 -4.85
C LYS A 491 -4.69 -2.53 -3.50
N ILE A 492 -4.33 -1.28 -3.15
CA ILE A 492 -4.83 -0.59 -1.94
C ILE A 492 -6.36 -0.51 -1.98
N MET A 493 -6.92 -0.09 -3.12
CA MET A 493 -8.37 0.10 -3.26
C MET A 493 -9.16 -1.20 -3.46
N GLY A 494 -8.52 -2.38 -3.35
CA GLY A 494 -9.23 -3.65 -3.29
C GLY A 494 -9.50 -4.30 -4.64
N GLY A 495 -8.74 -3.94 -5.67
CA GLY A 495 -8.68 -4.69 -6.92
C GLY A 495 -8.35 -6.17 -6.68
N VAL A 496 -8.90 -7.03 -7.53
CA VAL A 496 -8.71 -8.49 -7.47
C VAL A 496 -8.36 -8.98 -8.87
N PRO A 497 -7.34 -9.83 -9.05
CA PRO A 497 -7.04 -10.38 -10.36
C PRO A 497 -8.24 -11.18 -10.88
N VAL A 498 -8.65 -10.91 -12.11
CA VAL A 498 -9.81 -11.56 -12.71
C VAL A 498 -9.55 -13.07 -12.88
N SER A 499 -10.49 -13.87 -12.38
CA SER A 499 -10.55 -15.32 -12.60
C SER A 499 -11.95 -15.81 -12.25
N ASN A 500 -12.36 -16.95 -12.82
CA ASN A 500 -13.64 -17.60 -12.48
C ASN A 500 -13.75 -17.90 -10.98
N PHE A 501 -12.64 -18.24 -10.32
CA PHE A 501 -12.60 -18.51 -8.89
C PHE A 501 -12.81 -17.25 -8.05
N ASN A 502 -12.17 -16.14 -8.42
CA ASN A 502 -12.24 -14.90 -7.65
C ASN A 502 -13.61 -14.23 -7.71
N ILE A 503 -14.26 -14.19 -8.88
CA ILE A 503 -15.64 -13.68 -8.99
C ILE A 503 -16.60 -14.52 -8.15
N TYR A 504 -16.46 -15.86 -8.20
CA TYR A 504 -17.26 -16.78 -7.40
C TYR A 504 -17.07 -16.53 -5.90
N LYS A 505 -15.82 -16.35 -5.46
CA LYS A 505 -15.51 -16.12 -4.05
C LYS A 505 -16.02 -14.76 -3.57
N LEU A 506 -15.90 -13.70 -4.36
CA LEU A 506 -16.41 -12.37 -4.05
C LEU A 506 -17.93 -12.38 -3.85
N LEU A 507 -18.68 -12.95 -4.81
CA LEU A 507 -20.14 -13.01 -4.72
C LEU A 507 -20.60 -13.91 -3.55
N ARG A 508 -19.91 -15.02 -3.29
CA ARG A 508 -20.17 -15.86 -2.10
C ARG A 508 -19.97 -15.09 -0.79
N LEU A 509 -18.98 -14.19 -0.74
CA LEU A 509 -18.73 -13.31 0.41
C LEU A 509 -19.68 -12.10 0.46
N LYS A 510 -20.72 -12.07 -0.40
CA LYS A 510 -21.68 -10.97 -0.51
C LYS A 510 -21.02 -9.62 -0.81
N SER A 511 -19.91 -9.63 -1.55
CA SER A 511 -19.17 -8.41 -1.91
C SER A 511 -19.90 -7.60 -2.99
N HIS A 512 -19.52 -6.32 -3.10
CA HIS A 512 -19.83 -5.46 -4.22
C HIS A 512 -18.70 -5.58 -5.26
N VAL A 513 -19.00 -6.11 -6.44
CA VAL A 513 -18.02 -6.47 -7.47
C VAL A 513 -18.17 -5.56 -8.67
N LEU A 514 -17.08 -4.97 -9.15
CA LEU A 514 -17.05 -4.18 -10.37
C LEU A 514 -16.48 -5.03 -11.51
N LEU A 515 -17.23 -5.13 -12.61
CA LEU A 515 -16.89 -5.92 -13.79
C LEU A 515 -17.08 -5.10 -15.06
N TYR A 516 -16.03 -5.06 -15.88
CA TYR A 516 -16.10 -4.59 -17.26
C TYR A 516 -15.99 -5.81 -18.18
N PRO A 517 -17.08 -6.25 -18.84
CA PRO A 517 -17.04 -7.46 -19.65
C PRO A 517 -16.03 -7.39 -20.81
N GLY A 518 -15.77 -6.22 -21.40
CA GLY A 518 -14.74 -6.11 -22.43
C GLY A 518 -13.31 -6.09 -21.92
N GLY A 519 -13.10 -5.70 -20.66
CA GLY A 519 -11.80 -5.76 -19.99
C GLY A 519 -10.75 -4.87 -20.66
N VAL A 520 -9.54 -5.41 -20.87
CA VAL A 520 -8.40 -4.66 -21.43
C VAL A 520 -8.70 -4.09 -22.83
N ARG A 521 -9.49 -4.79 -23.65
CA ARG A 521 -9.84 -4.33 -25.01
C ARG A 521 -10.67 -3.05 -25.01
N GLU A 522 -11.53 -2.88 -24.01
CA GLU A 522 -12.26 -1.62 -23.77
C GLU A 522 -11.35 -0.58 -23.12
N ALA A 523 -10.60 -0.97 -22.08
CA ALA A 523 -9.70 -0.06 -21.37
C ALA A 523 -8.59 0.53 -22.27
N LEU A 524 -8.24 -0.14 -23.37
CA LEU A 524 -7.28 0.29 -24.38
C LEU A 524 -7.94 0.40 -25.76
N HIS A 525 -9.16 0.95 -25.79
CA HIS A 525 -9.86 1.18 -27.06
C HIS A 525 -9.10 2.15 -27.97
N ARG A 526 -9.37 2.03 -29.27
CA ARG A 526 -8.67 2.78 -30.34
C ARG A 526 -9.42 4.08 -30.66
N LYS A 527 -8.89 4.86 -31.60
CA LYS A 527 -9.52 6.10 -32.08
C LYS A 527 -10.93 5.83 -32.61
N GLY A 528 -11.92 6.62 -32.18
CA GLY A 528 -13.31 6.51 -32.62
C GLY A 528 -14.03 5.28 -32.05
N GLU A 529 -13.47 4.64 -31.04
CA GLU A 529 -14.08 3.52 -30.31
C GLU A 529 -14.62 3.90 -28.94
N GLU A 530 -14.52 5.18 -28.55
CA GLU A 530 -15.08 5.67 -27.29
C GLU A 530 -16.57 5.29 -27.16
N TYR A 531 -16.93 4.82 -25.96
CA TYR A 531 -18.28 4.38 -25.60
C TYR A 531 -18.80 3.11 -26.28
N LYS A 532 -17.95 2.36 -27.02
CA LYS A 532 -18.34 1.07 -27.60
C LYS A 532 -18.15 -0.07 -26.61
N LEU A 533 -19.15 -0.97 -26.54
CA LEU A 533 -19.10 -2.17 -25.73
C LEU A 533 -18.55 -3.35 -26.53
N PHE A 534 -17.36 -3.81 -26.18
CA PHE A 534 -16.73 -5.00 -26.75
C PHE A 534 -16.94 -6.17 -25.78
N TRP A 535 -18.16 -6.71 -25.70
CA TRP A 535 -18.48 -7.76 -24.71
C TRP A 535 -18.40 -9.17 -25.32
N PRO A 536 -17.99 -10.18 -24.53
CA PRO A 536 -17.91 -11.57 -25.00
C PRO A 536 -19.30 -12.13 -25.30
N GLU A 537 -19.43 -12.98 -26.31
CA GLU A 537 -20.73 -13.53 -26.71
C GLU A 537 -21.42 -14.36 -25.61
N GLN A 538 -20.63 -14.97 -24.72
CA GLN A 538 -21.14 -15.89 -23.70
C GLN A 538 -21.69 -15.15 -22.45
N PRO A 539 -22.86 -15.54 -21.93
CA PRO A 539 -23.54 -14.84 -20.83
C PRO A 539 -23.05 -15.27 -19.44
N GLU A 540 -21.78 -15.65 -19.30
CA GLU A 540 -21.27 -16.35 -18.10
C GLU A 540 -21.40 -15.52 -16.82
N PHE A 541 -21.18 -14.20 -16.87
CA PHE A 541 -21.29 -13.37 -15.67
C PHE A 541 -22.75 -13.30 -15.13
N VAL A 542 -23.75 -13.39 -16.01
CA VAL A 542 -25.16 -13.42 -15.64
C VAL A 542 -25.49 -14.74 -14.92
N ARG A 543 -24.98 -15.85 -15.45
CA ARG A 543 -25.14 -17.17 -14.84
C ARG A 543 -24.46 -17.21 -13.45
N VAL A 544 -23.27 -16.62 -13.34
CA VAL A 544 -22.56 -16.50 -12.07
C VAL A 544 -23.29 -15.58 -11.09
N ALA A 545 -23.80 -14.44 -11.53
CA ALA A 545 -24.58 -13.52 -10.69
C ALA A 545 -25.85 -14.21 -10.14
N SER A 546 -26.62 -14.87 -11.01
CA SER A 546 -27.84 -15.58 -10.61
C SER A 546 -27.58 -16.66 -9.57
N LYS A 547 -26.51 -17.46 -9.73
CA LYS A 547 -26.14 -18.51 -8.78
C LYS A 547 -25.98 -18.03 -7.33
N PHE A 548 -25.69 -16.75 -7.11
CA PHE A 548 -25.57 -16.14 -5.79
C PHE A 548 -26.71 -15.17 -5.44
N GLY A 549 -27.73 -15.07 -6.29
CA GLY A 549 -28.78 -14.06 -6.18
C GLY A 549 -28.24 -12.63 -6.18
N ALA A 550 -27.16 -12.37 -6.92
CA ALA A 550 -26.51 -11.08 -6.96
C ALA A 550 -27.33 -10.08 -7.79
N LYS A 551 -27.51 -8.87 -7.27
CA LYS A 551 -28.12 -7.78 -8.04
C LYS A 551 -27.15 -7.31 -9.11
N ILE A 552 -27.61 -7.17 -10.34
CA ILE A 552 -26.81 -6.57 -11.42
C ILE A 552 -27.17 -5.10 -11.51
N VAL A 553 -26.18 -4.21 -11.36
CA VAL A 553 -26.35 -2.76 -11.53
C VAL A 553 -25.68 -2.37 -12.85
N PRO A 554 -26.44 -2.20 -13.94
CA PRO A 554 -25.89 -1.64 -15.17
C PRO A 554 -25.52 -0.17 -14.93
N PHE A 555 -24.39 0.29 -15.46
CA PHE A 555 -24.03 1.70 -15.36
C PHE A 555 -23.28 2.19 -16.60
N GLY A 556 -23.46 3.48 -16.90
CA GLY A 556 -22.73 4.18 -17.95
C GLY A 556 -21.85 5.28 -17.36
N VAL A 557 -20.75 5.58 -18.06
CA VAL A 557 -19.88 6.72 -17.78
C VAL A 557 -19.53 7.45 -19.08
N VAL A 558 -19.52 8.78 -19.03
CA VAL A 558 -19.25 9.65 -20.18
C VAL A 558 -18.35 10.83 -19.78
N GLY A 559 -17.41 11.19 -20.65
CA GLY A 559 -16.59 12.40 -20.54
C GLY A 559 -15.12 12.27 -20.93
N GLU A 560 -14.63 11.11 -21.40
CA GLU A 560 -13.22 10.96 -21.85
C GLU A 560 -12.92 11.84 -23.07
N ASP A 561 -13.86 11.91 -24.00
CA ASP A 561 -13.78 12.74 -25.20
C ASP A 561 -13.75 14.24 -24.86
N ASP A 562 -14.16 14.63 -23.65
CA ASP A 562 -14.10 16.00 -23.14
C ASP A 562 -12.76 16.35 -22.47
N ILE A 563 -11.86 15.38 -22.26
CA ILE A 563 -10.59 15.60 -21.54
C ILE A 563 -9.35 15.34 -22.40
N PHE A 564 -9.43 14.51 -23.44
CA PHE A 564 -8.32 14.30 -24.37
C PHE A 564 -8.79 13.81 -25.75
N ASP A 565 -7.90 13.90 -26.73
CA ASP A 565 -7.97 13.17 -28.00
C ASP A 565 -6.91 12.06 -28.01
N ILE A 566 -7.25 10.90 -28.58
CA ILE A 566 -6.27 9.83 -28.86
C ILE A 566 -5.54 10.20 -30.16
N VAL A 567 -4.23 10.48 -30.06
CA VAL A 567 -3.38 10.80 -31.23
C VAL A 567 -2.54 9.62 -31.70
N LEU A 568 -2.26 8.66 -30.82
CA LEU A 568 -1.56 7.41 -31.14
C LEU A 568 -2.24 6.23 -30.45
N ASP A 569 -2.92 5.38 -31.22
CA ASP A 569 -3.45 4.10 -30.74
C ASP A 569 -2.54 2.91 -31.13
N ALA A 570 -2.98 1.69 -30.81
CA ALA A 570 -2.23 0.47 -31.12
C ALA A 570 -1.91 0.33 -32.62
N ASN A 571 -2.84 0.73 -33.51
CA ASN A 571 -2.64 0.61 -34.95
C ASN A 571 -1.60 1.60 -35.46
N ASP A 572 -1.58 2.82 -34.91
CA ASP A 572 -0.55 3.81 -35.24
C ASP A 572 0.84 3.34 -34.75
N GLN A 573 0.91 2.86 -33.51
CA GLN A 573 2.17 2.50 -32.86
C GLN A 573 2.85 1.29 -33.52
N LYS A 574 2.08 0.34 -34.06
CA LYS A 574 2.62 -0.78 -34.87
C LYS A 574 3.41 -0.32 -36.09
N ASN A 575 3.10 0.86 -36.63
CA ASN A 575 3.80 1.40 -37.80
C ASN A 575 5.10 2.14 -37.43
N ILE A 576 5.40 2.28 -36.14
CA ILE A 576 6.59 2.95 -35.63
C ILE A 576 7.49 1.86 -35.01
N PRO A 577 8.64 1.49 -35.63
CA PRO A 577 9.41 0.30 -35.24
C PRO A 577 9.72 0.20 -33.74
N ILE A 578 10.18 1.30 -33.13
CA ILE A 578 10.52 1.33 -31.70
C ILE A 578 9.27 1.11 -30.82
N LEU A 579 8.13 1.70 -31.17
CA LEU A 579 6.90 1.55 -30.40
C LEU A 579 6.27 0.17 -30.60
N LYS A 580 6.40 -0.37 -31.81
CA LYS A 580 6.00 -1.75 -32.11
C LYS A 580 6.75 -2.74 -31.21
N ASP A 581 8.08 -2.65 -31.15
CA ASP A 581 8.90 -3.56 -30.34
C ASP A 581 8.56 -3.43 -28.85
N LEU A 582 8.36 -2.20 -28.35
CA LEU A 582 7.92 -1.95 -26.98
C LEU A 582 6.54 -2.53 -26.68
N MET A 583 5.59 -2.40 -27.61
CA MET A 583 4.24 -2.94 -27.46
C MET A 583 4.23 -4.47 -27.48
N GLU A 584 5.01 -5.10 -28.36
CA GLU A 584 5.13 -6.56 -28.42
C GLU A 584 5.70 -7.12 -27.10
N GLU A 585 6.74 -6.49 -26.55
CA GLU A 585 7.29 -6.88 -25.25
C GLU A 585 6.30 -6.61 -24.10
N ALA A 586 5.63 -5.45 -24.08
CA ALA A 586 4.61 -5.15 -23.08
C ALA A 586 3.45 -6.15 -23.10
N THR A 587 2.96 -6.51 -24.29
CA THR A 587 1.88 -7.49 -24.48
C THR A 587 2.31 -8.87 -24.01
N LYS A 588 3.54 -9.29 -24.33
CA LYS A 588 4.12 -10.55 -23.87
C LYS A 588 4.26 -10.60 -22.35
N GLN A 589 4.68 -9.52 -21.72
CA GLN A 589 4.79 -9.40 -20.25
C GLN A 589 3.41 -9.37 -19.57
N ALA A 590 2.43 -8.71 -20.18
CA ALA A 590 1.06 -8.65 -19.68
C ALA A 590 0.40 -10.03 -19.67
N GLY A 591 0.62 -10.81 -20.74
CA GLY A 591 -0.12 -12.02 -21.04
C GLY A 591 -1.51 -11.73 -21.61
N ASN A 592 -2.10 -12.71 -22.29
CA ASN A 592 -3.44 -12.61 -22.87
C ASN A 592 -4.39 -13.59 -22.18
N LEU A 593 -5.42 -13.08 -21.49
CA LEU A 593 -6.40 -13.93 -20.81
C LEU A 593 -7.40 -14.61 -21.74
N ARG A 594 -7.44 -14.16 -23.01
CA ARG A 594 -8.32 -14.65 -24.06
C ARG A 594 -7.51 -15.21 -25.23
N GLU A 595 -6.36 -15.81 -24.93
CA GLU A 595 -5.55 -16.50 -25.93
C GLU A 595 -6.39 -17.56 -26.65
N GLY A 596 -6.41 -17.50 -27.99
CA GLY A 596 -7.21 -18.39 -28.84
C GLY A 596 -8.65 -17.89 -29.12
N ASP A 597 -9.07 -16.75 -28.58
CA ASP A 597 -10.31 -16.08 -28.98
C ASP A 597 -10.08 -15.36 -30.33
N GLU A 598 -10.78 -15.79 -31.38
CA GLU A 598 -10.65 -15.22 -32.73
C GLU A 598 -11.40 -13.90 -32.91
N SER A 599 -12.19 -13.46 -31.92
CA SER A 599 -12.90 -12.18 -31.95
C SER A 599 -11.98 -10.99 -31.61
N GLU A 600 -12.50 -9.77 -31.76
CA GLU A 600 -11.79 -8.54 -31.33
C GLU A 600 -11.37 -8.56 -29.86
N LEU A 601 -11.98 -9.41 -29.03
CA LEU A 601 -11.65 -9.54 -27.61
C LEU A 601 -10.38 -10.34 -27.33
N GLY A 602 -10.00 -11.23 -28.25
CA GLY A 602 -8.72 -11.91 -28.20
C GLY A 602 -7.55 -10.98 -28.50
N ASN A 603 -7.81 -9.82 -29.11
CA ASN A 603 -6.82 -8.78 -29.33
C ASN A 603 -6.61 -7.94 -28.05
N GLN A 604 -5.76 -8.43 -27.14
CA GLN A 604 -5.37 -7.75 -25.91
C GLN A 604 -3.97 -7.14 -26.01
N GLU A 605 -3.78 -6.27 -27.01
CA GLU A 605 -2.54 -5.50 -27.16
C GLU A 605 -2.34 -4.56 -25.96
N ALA A 606 -1.22 -4.71 -25.25
CA ALA A 606 -0.83 -3.83 -24.16
C ALA A 606 0.06 -2.71 -24.70
N TYR A 607 -0.45 -1.47 -24.66
CA TYR A 607 0.26 -0.28 -25.09
C TYR A 607 -0.15 0.93 -24.26
N PHE A 608 0.67 1.98 -24.28
CA PHE A 608 0.28 3.29 -23.75
C PHE A 608 -0.22 4.18 -24.88
N PRO A 609 -1.49 4.61 -24.88
CA PRO A 609 -1.99 5.50 -25.92
C PRO A 609 -1.30 6.87 -25.83
N GLY A 610 -1.02 7.46 -26.99
CA GLY A 610 -0.63 8.87 -27.06
C GLY A 610 -1.88 9.74 -26.93
N LEU A 611 -1.93 10.56 -25.89
CA LEU A 611 -3.07 11.41 -25.56
C LEU A 611 -2.71 12.88 -25.72
N LEU A 612 -3.59 13.65 -26.36
CA LEU A 612 -3.53 15.10 -26.44
C LEU A 612 -4.60 15.71 -25.51
N PRO A 613 -4.23 16.34 -24.38
CA PRO A 613 -5.21 16.86 -23.43
C PRO A 613 -6.00 18.04 -24.00
N LYS A 614 -7.28 18.13 -23.63
CA LYS A 614 -8.21 19.25 -23.92
C LYS A 614 -8.40 20.14 -22.69
N ILE A 615 -9.05 21.29 -22.88
CA ILE A 615 -9.66 22.00 -21.75
C ILE A 615 -10.74 21.08 -21.18
N PRO A 616 -10.61 20.63 -19.92
CA PRO A 616 -11.40 19.51 -19.42
C PRO A 616 -12.87 19.87 -19.27
N GLY A 617 -13.73 19.00 -19.82
CA GLY A 617 -15.15 18.99 -19.51
C GLY A 617 -15.43 18.27 -18.18
N ARG A 618 -16.55 17.53 -18.10
CA ARG A 618 -16.95 16.78 -16.90
C ARG A 618 -17.03 15.29 -17.14
N PHE A 619 -16.89 14.54 -16.05
CA PHE A 619 -17.31 13.14 -16.00
C PHE A 619 -18.74 13.03 -15.48
N TYR A 620 -19.53 12.17 -16.11
CA TYR A 620 -20.89 11.86 -15.71
C TYR A 620 -21.04 10.36 -15.54
N TYR A 621 -21.64 9.96 -14.43
CA TYR A 621 -21.88 8.57 -14.05
C TYR A 621 -23.38 8.37 -13.88
N TYR A 622 -23.91 7.30 -14.44
CA TYR A 622 -25.30 6.93 -14.25
C TYR A 622 -25.43 5.45 -13.94
N PHE A 623 -25.82 5.16 -12.70
CA PHE A 623 -26.14 3.82 -12.23
C PHE A 623 -27.62 3.54 -12.44
N GLY A 624 -27.92 2.65 -13.39
CA GLY A 624 -29.26 2.23 -13.74
C GLY A 624 -29.97 1.47 -12.62
N LYS A 625 -31.20 1.03 -12.90
CA LYS A 625 -32.01 0.30 -11.92
C LYS A 625 -31.37 -1.08 -11.63
N PRO A 626 -31.19 -1.46 -10.36
CA PRO A 626 -30.71 -2.80 -10.04
C PRO A 626 -31.65 -3.89 -10.56
N ILE A 627 -31.07 -4.87 -11.27
CA ILE A 627 -31.77 -6.03 -11.81
C ILE A 627 -31.63 -7.20 -10.83
N GLU A 628 -32.77 -7.74 -10.38
CA GLU A 628 -32.81 -8.86 -9.45
C GLU A 628 -32.58 -10.19 -10.18
N THR A 629 -31.66 -11.01 -9.66
CA THR A 629 -31.42 -12.37 -10.14
C THR A 629 -31.77 -13.44 -9.10
N ALA A 630 -32.03 -13.04 -7.85
CA ALA A 630 -32.45 -13.95 -6.79
C ALA A 630 -33.77 -14.63 -7.15
N GLY A 631 -33.83 -15.96 -7.00
CA GLY A 631 -34.99 -16.76 -7.36
C GLY A 631 -35.06 -17.13 -8.86
N ARG A 632 -34.10 -16.67 -9.67
CA ARG A 632 -33.99 -16.99 -11.11
C ARG A 632 -32.88 -18.01 -11.40
N GLU A 633 -32.39 -18.73 -10.39
CA GLU A 633 -31.23 -19.61 -10.53
C GLU A 633 -31.49 -20.81 -11.45
N GLN A 634 -32.71 -21.34 -11.47
CA GLN A 634 -33.08 -22.44 -12.37
C GLN A 634 -33.36 -21.95 -13.78
N GLU A 635 -34.02 -20.79 -13.91
CA GLU A 635 -34.29 -20.12 -15.19
C GLU A 635 -32.98 -19.82 -15.92
N LEU A 636 -32.02 -19.18 -15.23
CA LEU A 636 -30.77 -18.70 -15.83
C LEU A 636 -29.70 -19.80 -15.97
N LYS A 637 -30.03 -21.07 -15.68
CA LYS A 637 -29.24 -22.21 -16.15
C LYS A 637 -29.45 -22.48 -17.63
N ASP A 638 -30.64 -22.15 -18.14
CA ASP A 638 -30.94 -22.22 -19.56
C ASP A 638 -30.11 -21.18 -20.32
N ARG A 639 -29.52 -21.60 -21.45
CA ARG A 639 -28.60 -20.76 -22.21
C ARG A 639 -29.31 -19.60 -22.90
N GLU A 640 -30.52 -19.81 -23.39
CA GLU A 640 -31.29 -18.78 -24.08
C GLU A 640 -31.77 -17.72 -23.08
N LYS A 641 -32.27 -18.14 -21.91
CA LYS A 641 -32.67 -17.21 -20.84
C LYS A 641 -31.51 -16.43 -20.25
N ALA A 642 -30.36 -17.06 -20.07
CA ALA A 642 -29.15 -16.35 -19.67
C ALA A 642 -28.72 -15.32 -20.73
N GLN A 643 -28.85 -15.67 -22.02
CA GLN A 643 -28.54 -14.77 -23.13
C GLN A 643 -29.51 -13.58 -23.21
N GLU A 644 -30.81 -13.80 -23.03
CA GLU A 644 -31.83 -12.73 -22.97
C GLU A 644 -31.48 -11.70 -21.89
N LEU A 645 -31.19 -12.16 -20.66
CA LEU A 645 -30.82 -11.27 -19.57
C LEU A 645 -29.46 -10.59 -19.81
N TYR A 646 -28.50 -11.29 -20.41
CA TYR A 646 -27.21 -10.69 -20.79
C TYR A 646 -27.39 -9.54 -21.79
N LEU A 647 -28.21 -9.73 -22.82
CA LEU A 647 -28.51 -8.69 -23.81
C LEU A 647 -29.30 -7.53 -23.19
N GLN A 648 -30.21 -7.82 -22.25
CA GLN A 648 -30.88 -6.79 -21.47
C GLN A 648 -29.87 -5.94 -20.69
N VAL A 649 -28.95 -6.56 -19.96
CA VAL A 649 -27.91 -5.83 -19.20
C VAL A 649 -27.04 -4.98 -20.13
N LYS A 650 -26.68 -5.50 -21.31
CA LYS A 650 -25.93 -4.74 -22.32
C LYS A 650 -26.71 -3.52 -22.82
N SER A 651 -27.99 -3.71 -23.18
CA SER A 651 -28.89 -2.62 -23.62
C SER A 651 -29.02 -1.53 -22.56
N GLU A 652 -29.19 -1.91 -21.29
CA GLU A 652 -29.30 -0.96 -20.17
C GLU A 652 -28.02 -0.14 -19.98
N VAL A 653 -26.83 -0.73 -20.20
CA VAL A 653 -25.56 0.01 -20.20
C VAL A 653 -25.49 1.00 -21.37
N GLU A 654 -25.86 0.57 -22.58
CA GLU A 654 -25.90 1.43 -23.77
C GLU A 654 -26.89 2.60 -23.59
N GLU A 655 -28.06 2.34 -23.00
CA GLU A 655 -29.07 3.33 -22.66
C GLU A 655 -28.57 4.33 -21.60
N CYS A 656 -27.84 3.85 -20.58
CA CYS A 656 -27.22 4.73 -19.59
C CYS A 656 -26.22 5.69 -20.25
N ILE A 657 -25.37 5.18 -21.15
CA ILE A 657 -24.41 5.99 -21.91
C ILE A 657 -25.14 6.99 -22.82
N ALA A 658 -26.16 6.54 -23.55
CA ALA A 658 -26.95 7.38 -24.45
C ALA A 658 -27.65 8.53 -23.69
N TYR A 659 -28.23 8.22 -22.52
CA TYR A 659 -28.84 9.21 -21.63
C TYR A 659 -27.81 10.28 -21.20
N LEU A 660 -26.63 9.86 -20.77
CA LEU A 660 -25.56 10.76 -20.34
C LEU A 660 -25.04 11.63 -21.49
N LYS A 661 -24.81 11.05 -22.67
CA LYS A 661 -24.39 11.78 -23.87
C LYS A 661 -25.41 12.84 -24.28
N MET A 662 -26.70 12.54 -24.16
CA MET A 662 -27.77 13.51 -24.43
C MET A 662 -27.81 14.61 -23.37
N LYS A 663 -27.82 14.25 -22.08
CA LYS A 663 -28.01 15.20 -20.99
C LYS A 663 -26.84 16.16 -20.80
N ARG A 664 -25.60 15.69 -20.99
CA ARG A 664 -24.40 16.54 -20.85
C ARG A 664 -24.38 17.74 -21.81
N GLU A 665 -25.05 17.65 -22.96
CA GLU A 665 -25.14 18.76 -23.91
C GLU A 665 -25.95 19.94 -23.35
N SER A 666 -26.82 19.68 -22.38
CA SER A 666 -27.59 20.70 -21.66
C SER A 666 -26.94 21.18 -20.36
N ASP A 667 -25.74 20.69 -19.99
CA ASP A 667 -25.05 21.12 -18.77
C ASP A 667 -24.35 22.48 -18.97
N PRO A 668 -24.83 23.56 -18.34
CA PRO A 668 -24.17 24.88 -18.43
C PRO A 668 -22.77 24.89 -17.80
N TYR A 669 -22.45 23.88 -16.98
CA TYR A 669 -21.19 23.70 -16.28
C TYR A 669 -20.33 22.59 -16.87
N ARG A 670 -20.65 22.04 -18.05
CA ARG A 670 -19.81 21.05 -18.73
C ARG A 670 -18.36 21.54 -18.87
N ASN A 671 -18.19 22.79 -19.30
CA ASN A 671 -16.87 23.38 -19.54
C ASN A 671 -16.23 23.90 -18.25
N LEU A 672 -14.90 24.02 -18.24
CA LEU A 672 -14.14 24.46 -17.06
C LEU A 672 -14.42 25.93 -16.66
N LEU A 673 -14.54 26.85 -17.61
CA LEU A 673 -14.69 28.28 -17.30
C LEU A 673 -15.98 28.61 -16.52
N PRO A 674 -17.19 28.15 -16.91
CA PRO A 674 -18.39 28.36 -16.09
C PRO A 674 -18.28 27.81 -14.67
N ARG A 675 -17.58 26.68 -14.49
CA ARG A 675 -17.34 26.07 -13.18
C ARG A 675 -16.44 26.94 -12.30
N MET A 676 -15.35 27.44 -12.86
CA MET A 676 -14.44 28.35 -12.15
C MET A 676 -15.15 29.64 -11.73
N LEU A 677 -15.99 30.22 -12.60
CA LEU A 677 -16.78 31.42 -12.28
C LEU A 677 -17.81 31.14 -11.18
N TYR A 678 -18.45 29.98 -11.20
CA TYR A 678 -19.38 29.57 -10.14
C TYR A 678 -18.66 29.44 -8.80
N GLN A 679 -17.52 28.75 -8.75
CA GLN A 679 -16.72 28.58 -7.54
C GLN A 679 -16.15 29.91 -7.03
N ALA A 680 -15.73 30.81 -7.92
CA ALA A 680 -15.25 32.14 -7.53
C ALA A 680 -16.36 32.99 -6.86
N SER A 681 -17.62 32.79 -7.25
CA SER A 681 -18.76 33.54 -6.71
C SER A 681 -19.43 32.87 -5.50
N HIS A 682 -19.35 31.54 -5.38
CA HIS A 682 -20.05 30.78 -4.35
C HIS A 682 -19.11 30.10 -3.35
N GLY A 683 -17.79 30.18 -3.54
CA GLY A 683 -16.76 29.50 -2.76
C GLY A 683 -16.21 28.24 -3.44
N PHE A 684 -14.90 27.99 -3.26
CA PHE A 684 -14.20 26.87 -3.92
C PHE A 684 -14.67 25.47 -3.47
N SER A 685 -15.35 25.37 -2.33
CA SER A 685 -15.92 24.12 -1.81
C SER A 685 -17.39 23.90 -2.20
N SER A 686 -17.99 24.82 -2.95
CA SER A 686 -19.41 24.73 -3.30
C SER A 686 -19.66 23.66 -4.36
N GLU A 687 -20.72 22.89 -4.16
CA GLU A 687 -21.16 21.87 -5.12
C GLU A 687 -21.60 22.55 -6.41
N ILE A 688 -20.93 22.21 -7.52
CA ILE A 688 -21.20 22.79 -8.82
C ILE A 688 -22.48 22.15 -9.38
N PRO A 689 -23.51 22.96 -9.74
CA PRO A 689 -24.74 22.45 -10.35
C PRO A 689 -24.48 21.73 -11.68
N THR A 690 -25.51 21.05 -12.19
CA THR A 690 -25.49 20.36 -13.49
C THR A 690 -26.89 20.43 -14.11
N PHE A 691 -27.09 19.76 -15.25
CA PHE A 691 -28.36 19.70 -16.00
C PHE A 691 -29.54 19.15 -15.19
N ASP A 692 -30.76 19.60 -15.51
CA ASP A 692 -32.00 19.12 -14.89
C ASP A 692 -32.36 17.67 -15.28
N LEU A 693 -32.82 16.90 -14.29
CA LEU A 693 -33.12 15.47 -14.42
C LEU A 693 -34.39 15.21 -15.24
#